data_AF-A0A9W8QZD2-F1
#
_entry.id   AF-A0A9W8QZD2-F1
#
_cell.length_a   1.000
_cell.length_b   1.000
_cell.length_c   1.000
_cell.angle_alpha   90.00
_cell.angle_beta   90.00
_cell.angle_gamma   90.00
#
_symmetry.space_group_name_H-M   'P 1'
#
loop_
_entity.id
_entity.type
_entity.pdbx_description
1 polymer ?
#
loop_
_entity_poly.entity_id
_entity_poly.type
_entity_poly.pdbx_seq_one_letter_code
_entity_poly.pdbx_strand_id
1 'polypeptide(L)'
;MRLSYSLLGAIALAGTHASPCIPGDSVTVSISTTTVTETVGTATSEAASSSGKSDVVSSSVSGSVSDVSVSFSRSSTESASTADDDSKSKTETATSATSGSDASVTTESASTVTSTEGSTESSTGSTGSQDTASTATTATSDDSKESSTVSTNSHDTTLTSKSGDASSQTTDVSKTSSDISSQTTSDASQTSSDASKTTSDASSQSTTGTSETTTGTFSQTTGTSSQTTSDASQTSSGASSQTTSDASKTTSDASQTTSGTSSQSTTGTSSESTTGTSSETTTGTSSQTTSEASKTTSATESTSTSAADSTTESATTSNSLSARSVSVSSSTETTSASLTTSSASVTSAASSTTSDSTSSSTSSSQLPVGTVDSTILIFAKDEYAASSAGWGFEGYGIPFEKVLVPQTGFELPTLNSSSSRGNYGGIVVVDSVSYEYSDGWRSAISTEQWEKIYEYQINFKVRLVRINEYPGPNFGTTASGAGCCAEGVDQLISLTDTSDFPTANLKTNAGLSTKGIWHYPATITDSNTKQIAKFGPGGDYAEDTVAGVINTFEGREQFVWFIGWAADWSQTTNFLQHAHIHWITRGVFLGKRKVHLSTQVDDVQLATGLYFPAGEEFKIRTDDLEGHVTWQTSLNARLPAGSDYWLEMAHNGNGDIIAAVEQPTGDDLCVPDYAVDYDYPPDTPLEWTKPPGTGEDKWSDEFVYGEYPWSETCAKLDDFASWFLDSDNLNAFAHLSHTFTHLELNNATYKDAAREIDFNRAWMSQMGIDQAQRYSTNGLVPPAITGLHNADVIKAWLDNQILYVVGDNTRTPLKNPNSKFWPLISTVEGNGYDGLVIVPRFATTIYYNCDTAECTTKEWIDTSGGSGDFTNLLDNARTENTRYLLGLQADPYMFHQANMRQVDMETITIGDQTGKMSLIMSWVETITQELYRLTDWPIVSLKHDDIAQYFLDRKTLDDCKPQLSYGFSDDGKTIESVTVTANGNTCDVPVPVTMPGGASASGGSSSSDTLGSEPTIEWVTLAGSPVTLTLSQPLTV
;
A
#
# COMPACT_ATOMS: atom_id res chain seq x y z
N MET A 1 -4.82 -15.74 -25.78
CA MET A 1 -4.85 -14.95 -27.04
C MET A 1 -6.26 -14.35 -27.28
N ARG A 2 -6.42 -13.03 -27.18
CA ARG A 2 -7.65 -12.24 -27.51
C ARG A 2 -9.00 -12.60 -26.85
N LEU A 3 -9.41 -11.78 -25.87
CA LEU A 3 -10.72 -11.12 -25.76
C LEU A 3 -10.53 -9.90 -24.83
N SER A 4 -10.50 -8.67 -25.34
CA SER A 4 -11.69 -7.81 -25.56
C SER A 4 -12.32 -7.24 -24.27
N TYR A 5 -11.57 -6.40 -23.55
CA TYR A 5 -12.17 -5.47 -22.59
C TYR A 5 -12.97 -4.39 -23.32
N SER A 6 -14.26 -4.24 -22.99
CA SER A 6 -15.04 -3.05 -23.34
C SER A 6 -16.27 -2.84 -22.46
N LEU A 7 -16.31 -1.67 -21.82
CA LEU A 7 -17.52 -0.91 -21.46
C LEU A 7 -18.44 -1.47 -20.34
N LEU A 8 -18.22 -1.00 -19.11
CA LEU A 8 -19.28 -0.53 -18.19
C LEU A 8 -18.64 0.35 -17.11
N GLY A 9 -19.11 1.59 -16.94
CA GLY A 9 -18.49 2.53 -15.97
C GLY A 9 -18.74 4.03 -16.16
N ALA A 10 -19.53 4.46 -17.16
CA ALA A 10 -19.85 5.87 -17.38
C ALA A 10 -21.36 6.11 -17.61
N ILE A 11 -21.86 7.23 -17.02
CA ILE A 11 -23.20 7.86 -17.10
C ILE A 11 -24.06 7.72 -15.82
N ALA A 12 -23.82 8.66 -14.88
CA ALA A 12 -24.82 9.42 -14.09
C ALA A 12 -24.05 10.42 -13.20
N LEU A 13 -24.38 11.71 -13.08
CA LEU A 13 -25.46 12.51 -13.65
C LEU A 13 -24.93 13.77 -14.36
N ALA A 14 -25.64 14.25 -15.38
CA ALA A 14 -25.61 15.65 -15.80
C ALA A 14 -26.98 16.26 -15.46
N GLY A 15 -27.01 17.27 -14.57
CA GLY A 15 -28.23 17.61 -13.80
C GLY A 15 -28.65 19.08 -13.68
N THR A 16 -27.81 20.05 -14.09
CA THR A 16 -28.10 21.52 -14.07
C THR A 16 -28.27 22.15 -12.66
N HIS A 17 -28.26 23.46 -12.41
CA HIS A 17 -28.26 24.67 -13.28
C HIS A 17 -27.50 25.83 -12.60
N ALA A 18 -26.85 26.71 -13.38
CA ALA A 18 -26.62 28.11 -13.02
C ALA A 18 -26.53 28.98 -14.28
N SER A 19 -27.19 30.15 -14.32
CA SER A 19 -27.14 31.11 -15.45
C SER A 19 -27.73 32.49 -15.06
N PRO A 20 -27.11 33.63 -15.43
CA PRO A 20 -27.61 34.95 -15.06
C PRO A 20 -28.54 35.63 -16.11
N CYS A 21 -29.76 35.92 -15.65
CA CYS A 21 -30.74 36.96 -16.03
C CYS A 21 -30.52 37.90 -17.25
N ILE A 22 -31.53 37.94 -18.16
CA ILE A 22 -32.18 39.16 -18.70
C ILE A 22 -33.70 38.87 -18.82
N PRO A 23 -34.63 39.82 -18.51
CA PRO A 23 -36.07 39.51 -18.34
C PRO A 23 -36.96 39.79 -19.57
N GLY A 24 -38.14 39.15 -19.64
CA GLY A 24 -39.20 39.50 -20.61
C GLY A 24 -40.49 38.67 -20.53
N ASP A 25 -41.56 39.29 -20.02
CA ASP A 25 -43.00 38.99 -20.20
C ASP A 25 -43.60 37.59 -19.86
N SER A 26 -44.93 37.60 -19.71
CA SER A 26 -45.71 36.55 -19.03
C SER A 26 -46.74 35.86 -19.95
N VAL A 27 -46.88 34.54 -19.81
CA VAL A 27 -48.03 33.77 -20.29
C VAL A 27 -48.41 32.71 -19.25
N THR A 28 -49.68 32.66 -18.88
CA THR A 28 -50.23 31.66 -17.93
C THR A 28 -50.86 30.50 -18.70
N VAL A 29 -50.47 29.25 -18.40
CA VAL A 29 -51.17 28.04 -18.85
C VAL A 29 -51.34 27.08 -17.67
N SER A 30 -52.50 26.44 -17.58
CA SER A 30 -52.95 25.71 -16.38
C SER A 30 -52.42 24.28 -16.30
N ILE A 31 -52.10 23.84 -15.08
CA ILE A 31 -51.88 22.43 -14.74
C ILE A 31 -53.22 21.68 -14.80
N SER A 32 -53.21 20.42 -15.24
CA SER A 32 -54.26 19.45 -14.95
C SER A 32 -53.62 18.13 -14.54
N THR A 33 -53.65 17.85 -13.23
CA THR A 33 -53.22 16.59 -12.65
C THR A 33 -54.29 15.51 -12.82
N THR A 34 -53.89 14.25 -12.77
CA THR A 34 -54.79 13.12 -12.53
C THR A 34 -54.04 12.12 -11.63
N THR A 35 -54.72 11.60 -10.62
CA THR A 35 -54.08 11.03 -9.43
C THR A 35 -54.45 9.56 -9.25
N VAL A 36 -53.46 8.74 -8.92
CA VAL A 36 -53.59 7.46 -8.21
C VAL A 36 -52.41 7.49 -7.21
N THR A 37 -52.57 7.79 -5.92
CA THR A 37 -53.53 7.33 -4.90
C THR A 37 -53.26 5.89 -4.46
N GLU A 38 -52.15 5.70 -3.75
CA GLU A 38 -52.05 4.67 -2.70
C GLU A 38 -52.51 5.26 -1.35
N THR A 39 -52.86 4.41 -0.38
CA THR A 39 -53.27 4.86 0.95
C THR A 39 -52.79 3.91 2.05
N VAL A 40 -51.74 4.38 2.73
CA VAL A 40 -51.38 4.19 4.15
C VAL A 40 -52.13 3.10 4.94
N GLY A 41 -51.35 2.16 5.49
CA GLY A 41 -51.71 1.39 6.69
C GLY A 41 -50.60 1.49 7.74
N THR A 42 -50.80 2.29 8.78
CA THR A 42 -49.84 2.48 9.89
C THR A 42 -50.12 1.56 11.07
N ALA A 43 -49.06 1.03 11.69
CA ALA A 43 -49.11 0.40 13.01
C ALA A 43 -47.79 0.64 13.77
N THR A 44 -47.88 0.89 15.08
CA THR A 44 -46.76 1.19 15.98
C THR A 44 -46.58 0.08 17.02
N SER A 45 -45.35 -0.11 17.52
CA SER A 45 -45.11 -0.84 18.78
C SER A 45 -43.78 -0.43 19.41
N GLU A 46 -43.81 -0.09 20.69
CA GLU A 46 -42.62 0.12 21.53
C GLU A 46 -42.08 -1.21 22.10
N ALA A 47 -40.97 -1.14 22.83
CA ALA A 47 -40.19 -2.28 23.30
C ALA A 47 -40.85 -3.12 24.42
N ALA A 48 -40.53 -4.42 24.47
CA ALA A 48 -40.32 -5.14 25.72
C ALA A 48 -39.46 -6.41 25.56
N SER A 49 -38.72 -6.72 26.62
CA SER A 49 -37.69 -7.74 26.80
C SER A 49 -38.11 -9.23 26.80
N SER A 50 -37.18 -10.06 26.33
CA SER A 50 -36.71 -11.35 26.96
C SER A 50 -37.42 -12.70 26.75
N SER A 51 -36.56 -13.72 26.59
CA SER A 51 -36.71 -15.15 26.95
C SER A 51 -37.60 -16.06 26.07
N GLY A 52 -37.17 -17.33 25.93
CA GLY A 52 -37.98 -18.43 25.40
C GLY A 52 -37.36 -19.18 24.21
N LYS A 53 -36.68 -20.31 24.46
CA LYS A 53 -36.50 -21.36 23.44
C LYS A 53 -37.81 -22.13 23.29
N SER A 54 -38.22 -22.46 22.06
CA SER A 54 -38.72 -23.81 21.74
C SER A 54 -38.95 -24.04 20.24
N ASP A 55 -38.37 -25.15 19.78
CA ASP A 55 -38.91 -26.15 18.84
C ASP A 55 -39.19 -25.84 17.36
N VAL A 56 -38.56 -26.69 16.54
CA VAL A 56 -38.75 -26.88 15.11
C VAL A 56 -40.11 -27.50 14.80
N VAL A 57 -40.80 -26.99 13.79
CA VAL A 57 -41.79 -27.77 13.03
C VAL A 57 -41.44 -27.69 11.55
N SER A 58 -41.09 -28.84 10.96
CA SER A 58 -40.96 -28.99 9.52
C SER A 58 -42.31 -29.39 8.90
N SER A 59 -42.68 -28.77 7.78
CA SER A 59 -43.77 -29.25 6.94
C SER A 59 -43.46 -28.97 5.46
N SER A 60 -43.12 -30.02 4.73
CA SER A 60 -42.95 -29.95 3.28
C SER A 60 -44.31 -29.96 2.57
N VAL A 61 -44.45 -29.13 1.53
CA VAL A 61 -45.57 -29.21 0.56
C VAL A 61 -44.99 -29.20 -0.84
N SER A 62 -45.22 -30.27 -1.58
CA SER A 62 -44.81 -30.43 -2.97
C SER A 62 -45.79 -29.75 -3.93
N GLY A 63 -45.29 -28.95 -4.87
CA GLY A 63 -46.07 -28.34 -5.95
C GLY A 63 -45.32 -28.38 -7.28
N SER A 64 -45.64 -29.34 -8.14
CA SER A 64 -45.07 -29.51 -9.48
C SER A 64 -45.75 -28.61 -10.53
N VAL A 65 -45.05 -28.22 -11.59
CA VAL A 65 -45.43 -28.50 -13.01
C VAL A 65 -44.43 -27.95 -14.05
N SER A 66 -43.98 -28.85 -14.92
CA SER A 66 -43.49 -28.69 -16.31
C SER A 66 -42.29 -27.80 -16.70
N ASP A 67 -41.33 -28.50 -17.32
CA ASP A 67 -40.31 -28.02 -18.25
C ASP A 67 -40.88 -27.41 -19.54
N VAL A 68 -40.07 -26.58 -20.22
CA VAL A 68 -39.68 -26.87 -21.63
C VAL A 68 -38.20 -26.53 -21.81
N SER A 69 -37.40 -27.52 -22.19
CA SER A 69 -36.06 -27.36 -22.74
C SER A 69 -35.96 -28.08 -24.09
N VAL A 70 -35.34 -27.44 -25.09
CA VAL A 70 -34.93 -28.09 -26.35
C VAL A 70 -33.63 -27.46 -26.84
N SER A 71 -32.70 -28.30 -27.29
CA SER A 71 -31.33 -27.95 -27.67
C SER A 71 -31.08 -27.94 -29.19
N PHE A 72 -29.85 -27.58 -29.58
CA PHE A 72 -29.37 -27.38 -30.96
C PHE A 72 -29.40 -28.62 -31.88
N SER A 73 -29.41 -28.37 -33.20
CA SER A 73 -28.65 -29.16 -34.21
C SER A 73 -28.41 -28.38 -35.51
N ARG A 74 -27.41 -28.77 -36.32
CA ARG A 74 -26.92 -28.09 -37.56
C ARG A 74 -27.02 -29.01 -38.80
N SER A 75 -27.30 -28.43 -39.97
CA SER A 75 -26.85 -28.87 -41.32
C SER A 75 -27.21 -27.78 -42.35
N SER A 76 -26.33 -27.09 -43.10
CA SER A 76 -25.18 -27.45 -43.98
C SER A 76 -25.57 -27.67 -45.46
N THR A 77 -24.62 -27.42 -46.39
CA THR A 77 -24.71 -27.49 -47.90
C THR A 77 -25.44 -26.30 -48.59
N GLU A 78 -25.12 -25.84 -49.81
CA GLU A 78 -24.08 -26.27 -50.80
C GLU A 78 -23.68 -25.20 -51.85
N SER A 79 -22.48 -25.35 -52.47
CA SER A 79 -22.06 -24.87 -53.82
C SER A 79 -21.88 -23.35 -54.06
N ALA A 80 -21.07 -22.82 -55.00
CA ALA A 80 -20.11 -23.32 -56.03
C ALA A 80 -19.27 -22.10 -56.55
N SER A 81 -18.18 -22.14 -57.36
CA SER A 81 -17.23 -23.17 -57.87
C SER A 81 -16.09 -22.46 -58.67
N THR A 82 -15.08 -23.21 -59.19
CA THR A 82 -14.11 -22.86 -60.29
C THR A 82 -13.11 -21.69 -60.05
N ALA A 83 -11.85 -21.69 -60.53
CA ALA A 83 -10.99 -22.64 -61.28
C ALA A 83 -9.53 -22.07 -61.40
N ASP A 84 -8.41 -22.79 -61.56
CA ASP A 84 -8.06 -24.22 -61.31
C ASP A 84 -6.76 -24.33 -60.44
N ASP A 85 -5.53 -24.76 -60.78
CA ASP A 85 -4.82 -25.33 -61.96
C ASP A 85 -3.51 -26.10 -61.48
N ASP A 86 -2.66 -26.61 -62.39
CA ASP A 86 -1.48 -27.50 -62.21
C ASP A 86 -0.13 -26.72 -61.94
N SER A 87 1.07 -27.25 -61.58
CA SER A 87 1.58 -28.63 -61.40
C SER A 87 2.94 -28.78 -60.65
N LYS A 88 3.13 -29.93 -59.97
CA LYS A 88 4.30 -30.87 -59.94
C LYS A 88 5.80 -30.40 -60.01
N SER A 89 6.49 -30.54 -58.86
CA SER A 89 7.63 -31.47 -58.60
C SER A 89 9.08 -31.29 -59.16
N LYS A 90 10.05 -31.72 -58.31
CA LYS A 90 11.38 -32.36 -58.56
C LYS A 90 12.66 -31.55 -58.91
N THR A 91 13.58 -31.55 -57.93
CA THR A 91 14.88 -32.27 -57.92
C THR A 91 16.05 -31.89 -58.89
N GLU A 92 17.21 -31.59 -58.27
CA GLU A 92 18.62 -31.70 -58.74
C GLU A 92 19.23 -30.76 -59.81
N THR A 93 20.18 -29.93 -59.34
CA THR A 93 21.63 -29.93 -59.71
C THR A 93 22.07 -29.82 -61.18
N ALA A 94 22.84 -28.76 -61.53
CA ALA A 94 24.28 -28.86 -61.91
C ALA A 94 24.90 -27.62 -62.63
N THR A 95 26.12 -27.24 -62.19
CA THR A 95 27.26 -26.66 -62.98
C THR A 95 27.08 -25.30 -63.71
N SER A 96 28.12 -24.57 -64.16
CA SER A 96 29.53 -24.93 -64.46
C SER A 96 30.60 -23.81 -64.38
N ALA A 97 31.80 -24.17 -63.90
CA ALA A 97 33.17 -23.77 -64.37
C ALA A 97 33.59 -22.26 -64.32
N THR A 98 34.86 -21.82 -64.45
CA THR A 98 36.20 -22.35 -64.89
C THR A 98 37.36 -21.61 -64.16
N SER A 99 38.65 -22.02 -64.10
CA SER A 99 39.35 -23.31 -63.86
C SER A 99 40.89 -23.18 -64.10
N GLY A 100 41.75 -23.43 -63.10
CA GLY A 100 43.23 -23.55 -63.23
C GLY A 100 43.96 -23.42 -61.87
N SER A 101 44.90 -24.27 -61.40
CA SER A 101 46.13 -24.92 -61.96
C SER A 101 47.40 -24.08 -61.70
N ASP A 102 48.56 -24.62 -61.24
CA ASP A 102 49.02 -26.02 -61.13
C ASP A 102 50.25 -26.18 -60.17
N ALA A 103 50.68 -27.43 -59.90
CA ALA A 103 52.00 -27.88 -59.38
C ALA A 103 52.42 -27.49 -57.92
N SER A 104 53.29 -28.22 -57.17
CA SER A 104 54.00 -29.52 -57.35
C SER A 104 54.35 -30.20 -56.00
N VAL A 105 54.83 -31.46 -56.04
CA VAL A 105 55.25 -32.31 -54.90
C VAL A 105 56.77 -32.32 -54.69
N THR A 106 57.29 -32.28 -53.44
CA THR A 106 58.56 -32.94 -53.03
C THR A 106 58.77 -33.06 -51.51
N THR A 107 59.49 -34.13 -51.12
CA THR A 107 60.33 -34.41 -49.91
C THR A 107 60.61 -33.28 -48.90
N GLU A 108 60.53 -33.49 -47.57
CA GLU A 108 61.27 -34.43 -46.68
C GLU A 108 62.73 -33.99 -46.37
N SER A 109 63.09 -33.99 -45.07
CA SER A 109 64.45 -33.87 -44.49
C SER A 109 65.20 -32.52 -44.66
N ALA A 110 66.19 -32.14 -43.82
CA ALA A 110 66.48 -32.39 -42.39
C ALA A 110 67.70 -31.52 -41.95
N SER A 111 67.82 -31.18 -40.65
CA SER A 111 69.08 -30.72 -39.97
C SER A 111 69.72 -29.41 -40.52
N THR A 112 70.77 -28.77 -39.94
CA THR A 112 71.81 -29.14 -38.95
C THR A 112 72.37 -27.87 -38.25
N VAL A 113 73.38 -28.00 -37.37
CA VAL A 113 74.20 -26.91 -36.76
C VAL A 113 73.42 -26.12 -35.68
N THR A 114 73.54 -26.42 -34.38
CA THR A 114 74.61 -26.00 -33.43
C THR A 114 74.80 -24.46 -33.35
N SER A 115 75.11 -23.85 -32.21
CA SER A 115 76.00 -24.32 -31.15
C SER A 115 75.77 -23.60 -29.81
N THR A 116 75.99 -24.31 -28.69
CA THR A 116 76.82 -23.94 -27.50
C THR A 116 76.82 -22.50 -26.93
N GLU A 117 76.96 -22.25 -25.62
CA GLU A 117 77.09 -23.06 -24.38
C GLU A 117 76.94 -22.04 -23.21
N GLY A 118 76.55 -22.39 -21.99
CA GLY A 118 76.17 -23.67 -21.39
C GLY A 118 75.69 -23.41 -19.94
N SER A 119 75.57 -24.38 -19.02
CA SER A 119 75.90 -25.81 -19.07
C SER A 119 75.07 -26.56 -18.01
N THR A 120 74.84 -27.87 -18.23
CA THR A 120 74.82 -28.98 -17.21
C THR A 120 74.00 -28.84 -15.90
N GLU A 121 73.21 -29.82 -15.45
CA GLU A 121 72.83 -31.13 -16.00
C GLU A 121 71.80 -31.83 -15.08
N SER A 122 70.89 -32.66 -15.64
CA SER A 122 70.27 -33.83 -14.98
C SER A 122 69.38 -33.63 -13.71
N SER A 123 68.42 -34.49 -13.37
CA SER A 123 67.65 -35.49 -14.16
C SER A 123 66.32 -35.83 -13.45
N THR A 124 65.43 -36.50 -14.20
CA THR A 124 64.21 -37.23 -13.80
C THR A 124 64.03 -37.59 -12.31
N GLY A 125 62.85 -37.31 -11.75
CA GLY A 125 62.45 -37.78 -10.41
C GLY A 125 61.52 -39.00 -10.43
N SER A 126 61.30 -39.61 -9.26
CA SER A 126 60.19 -40.53 -8.94
C SER A 126 60.02 -40.71 -7.43
N THR A 127 58.77 -40.76 -6.96
CA THR A 127 58.26 -41.49 -5.77
C THR A 127 59.08 -41.60 -4.46
N GLY A 128 58.49 -41.11 -3.35
CA GLY A 128 58.35 -41.92 -2.12
C GLY A 128 58.96 -41.38 -0.82
N SER A 129 58.11 -41.31 0.22
CA SER A 129 58.41 -41.22 1.68
C SER A 129 59.17 -39.94 2.15
N GLN A 130 58.93 -39.36 3.34
CA GLN A 130 59.19 -39.90 4.69
C GLN A 130 60.62 -40.52 4.79
N ASP A 131 61.51 -40.10 5.68
CA ASP A 131 61.26 -39.80 7.09
C ASP A 131 62.44 -39.04 7.77
N THR A 132 62.25 -38.52 8.99
CA THR A 132 63.28 -38.12 10.00
C THR A 132 64.38 -37.09 9.64
N ALA A 133 64.46 -35.93 10.31
CA ALA A 133 65.24 -35.64 11.56
C ALA A 133 66.76 -35.41 11.32
N SER A 134 67.59 -34.86 12.22
CA SER A 134 67.51 -34.40 13.64
C SER A 134 68.52 -33.22 13.81
N THR A 135 68.57 -32.38 14.84
CA THR A 135 68.88 -32.66 16.27
C THR A 135 68.50 -31.48 17.19
N ALA A 136 67.73 -31.70 18.27
CA ALA A 136 68.18 -31.76 19.68
C ALA A 136 68.22 -30.37 20.40
N THR A 137 68.05 -30.24 21.73
CA THR A 137 68.59 -31.10 22.82
C THR A 137 67.83 -30.99 24.17
N THR A 138 67.82 -32.08 24.96
CA THR A 138 67.64 -32.19 26.45
C THR A 138 66.45 -31.55 27.20
N ALA A 139 65.41 -32.36 27.44
CA ALA A 139 65.08 -33.04 28.71
C ALA A 139 65.20 -32.37 30.13
N THR A 140 64.12 -32.60 30.92
CA THR A 140 64.01 -32.98 32.37
C THR A 140 63.89 -31.97 33.54
N SER A 141 63.04 -32.40 34.50
CA SER A 141 62.86 -32.08 35.94
C SER A 141 62.25 -30.75 36.43
N ASP A 142 60.97 -30.86 36.82
CA ASP A 142 60.38 -30.62 38.16
C ASP A 142 60.15 -29.21 38.79
N ASP A 143 58.86 -29.01 39.13
CA ASP A 143 58.30 -28.60 40.45
C ASP A 143 57.63 -27.20 40.67
N SER A 144 56.51 -27.24 41.41
CA SER A 144 55.93 -26.22 42.32
C SER A 144 55.30 -24.91 41.81
N LYS A 145 53.96 -24.90 41.59
CA LYS A 145 52.90 -24.27 42.45
C LYS A 145 51.67 -23.68 41.73
N GLU A 146 50.49 -23.92 42.35
CA GLU A 146 49.23 -23.13 42.43
C GLU A 146 48.71 -22.38 41.15
N SER A 147 47.57 -22.70 40.50
CA SER A 147 46.19 -23.09 40.92
C SER A 147 45.38 -21.96 41.59
N SER A 148 44.10 -21.65 41.27
CA SER A 148 43.22 -21.95 40.11
C SER A 148 41.90 -21.12 40.15
N THR A 149 41.24 -20.98 38.98
CA THR A 149 39.77 -20.84 38.73
C THR A 149 38.83 -19.85 39.50
N VAL A 150 38.23 -18.93 38.73
CA VAL A 150 36.75 -18.70 38.53
C VAL A 150 35.88 -17.94 39.58
N SER A 151 34.92 -17.15 39.03
CA SER A 151 33.56 -16.76 39.54
C SER A 151 33.23 -15.36 40.12
N THR A 152 32.36 -14.65 39.38
CA THR A 152 31.11 -13.94 39.75
C THR A 152 31.01 -12.75 40.74
N ASN A 153 30.11 -11.82 40.36
CA ASN A 153 29.19 -10.99 41.18
C ASN A 153 29.68 -9.77 42.01
N SER A 154 29.30 -8.57 41.51
CA SER A 154 28.26 -7.65 42.04
C SER A 154 28.31 -7.06 43.47
N HIS A 155 27.88 -5.78 43.57
CA HIS A 155 27.43 -5.04 44.78
C HIS A 155 28.53 -4.68 45.84
N ASP A 156 28.41 -3.66 46.69
CA ASP A 156 27.60 -2.41 46.77
C ASP A 156 28.20 -1.51 47.90
N THR A 157 27.56 -0.36 48.20
CA THR A 157 27.58 0.44 49.46
C THR A 157 28.76 1.40 49.76
N THR A 158 28.49 2.69 49.48
CA THR A 158 28.54 3.85 50.40
C THR A 158 29.73 4.08 51.37
N LEU A 159 30.19 5.35 51.45
CA LEU A 159 29.94 6.19 52.65
C LEU A 159 30.22 7.69 52.44
N THR A 160 29.54 8.52 53.25
CA THR A 160 29.44 9.99 53.19
C THR A 160 30.68 10.75 53.68
N SER A 161 30.89 12.02 53.25
CA SER A 161 30.61 13.20 54.12
C SER A 161 31.05 14.59 53.61
N LYS A 162 30.25 15.61 53.98
CA LYS A 162 30.59 17.01 54.36
C LYS A 162 31.29 17.98 53.37
N SER A 163 30.46 18.86 52.79
CA SER A 163 30.44 20.33 52.98
C SER A 163 31.77 21.11 53.21
N GLY A 164 32.06 22.05 52.29
CA GLY A 164 32.94 23.21 52.48
C GLY A 164 32.31 24.47 51.87
N ASP A 165 32.70 25.66 52.31
CA ASP A 165 31.96 26.93 52.13
C ASP A 165 32.83 28.04 51.45
N ALA A 166 32.23 29.22 51.22
CA ALA A 166 32.81 30.53 50.90
C ALA A 166 33.02 30.95 49.41
N SER A 167 31.94 31.48 48.82
CA SER A 167 31.83 32.87 48.33
C SER A 167 33.07 33.62 47.79
N SER A 168 32.98 34.12 46.55
CA SER A 168 33.18 35.55 46.24
C SER A 168 32.35 35.98 45.00
N GLN A 169 32.21 37.29 44.76
CA GLN A 169 31.30 37.88 43.76
C GLN A 169 32.03 38.58 42.59
N THR A 170 31.28 38.90 41.54
CA THR A 170 31.61 39.80 40.39
C THR A 170 32.65 39.24 39.39
N THR A 171 32.63 39.58 38.09
CA THR A 171 31.90 40.67 37.38
C THR A 171 31.36 40.20 36.01
N ASP A 172 30.49 41.00 35.40
CA ASP A 172 29.73 40.74 34.17
C ASP A 172 30.47 41.17 32.86
N VAL A 173 29.81 40.96 31.72
CA VAL A 173 30.01 41.51 30.35
C VAL A 173 30.71 40.60 29.32
N SER A 174 29.93 40.25 28.28
CA SER A 174 30.25 39.51 27.05
C SER A 174 31.06 40.29 26.00
N LYS A 175 31.74 39.60 25.06
CA LYS A 175 32.07 40.16 23.73
C LYS A 175 32.37 39.14 22.61
N THR A 176 32.39 39.63 21.37
CA THR A 176 32.36 38.87 20.11
C THR A 176 33.40 39.41 19.10
N SER A 177 33.76 38.60 18.09
CA SER A 177 34.13 39.01 16.70
C SER A 177 35.59 39.37 16.34
N SER A 178 35.81 39.55 15.01
CA SER A 178 36.98 39.96 14.20
C SER A 178 38.15 38.95 14.03
N ASP A 179 38.73 38.60 12.85
CA ASP A 179 38.75 39.07 11.43
C ASP A 179 40.00 39.91 10.98
N ILE A 180 40.39 39.82 9.68
CA ILE A 180 41.33 40.68 8.87
C ILE A 180 42.87 40.36 8.75
N SER A 181 43.25 39.67 7.65
CA SER A 181 44.11 40.08 6.47
C SER A 181 45.63 40.49 6.49
N SER A 182 46.30 40.27 5.32
CA SER A 182 47.45 40.99 4.65
C SER A 182 48.94 40.55 4.95
N GLN A 183 50.00 40.69 4.08
CA GLN A 183 50.19 41.10 2.65
C GLN A 183 51.64 40.83 2.06
N THR A 184 51.81 40.65 0.71
CA THR A 184 53.00 40.97 -0.18
C THR A 184 54.40 40.30 0.01
N THR A 185 55.40 40.20 -0.91
CA THR A 185 55.69 40.65 -2.34
C THR A 185 56.89 39.88 -3.02
N SER A 186 56.91 39.80 -4.37
CA SER A 186 58.00 39.79 -5.43
C SER A 186 59.47 39.29 -5.19
N ASP A 187 60.36 38.95 -6.16
CA ASP A 187 60.47 39.24 -7.62
C ASP A 187 61.56 38.39 -8.39
N ALA A 188 61.57 38.41 -9.75
CA ALA A 188 62.69 38.20 -10.74
C ALA A 188 63.51 36.86 -10.84
N SER A 189 64.21 36.46 -11.93
CA SER A 189 64.14 36.66 -13.42
C SER A 189 65.22 35.81 -14.20
N GLN A 190 65.30 35.91 -15.56
CA GLN A 190 66.28 35.33 -16.53
C GLN A 190 66.03 33.86 -17.00
N THR A 191 66.39 33.40 -18.24
CA THR A 191 67.16 33.98 -19.37
C THR A 191 66.64 33.48 -20.76
N SER A 192 67.06 34.07 -21.89
CA SER A 192 66.59 33.74 -23.26
C SER A 192 67.55 34.11 -24.41
N SER A 193 67.67 33.32 -25.48
CA SER A 193 68.26 33.73 -26.78
C SER A 193 68.05 32.75 -27.97
N ASP A 194 68.07 33.32 -29.19
CA ASP A 194 68.23 32.73 -30.56
C ASP A 194 67.00 32.38 -31.43
N ALA A 195 67.02 32.49 -32.78
CA ALA A 195 67.74 33.37 -33.74
C ALA A 195 67.24 33.17 -35.22
N SER A 196 67.50 34.14 -36.12
CA SER A 196 67.27 34.14 -37.61
C SER A 196 65.80 34.08 -38.12
N LYS A 197 65.27 34.93 -39.04
CA LYS A 197 65.66 35.41 -40.41
C LYS A 197 65.31 34.38 -41.53
N THR A 198 64.72 34.73 -42.70
CA THR A 198 64.63 36.02 -43.45
C THR A 198 63.50 36.04 -44.52
N THR A 199 63.35 37.20 -45.22
CA THR A 199 62.93 37.38 -46.66
C THR A 199 61.47 37.20 -47.15
N SER A 200 60.79 38.36 -47.33
CA SER A 200 60.29 38.96 -48.60
C SER A 200 59.16 38.36 -49.49
N ASP A 201 58.43 39.31 -50.08
CA ASP A 201 57.71 39.33 -51.38
C ASP A 201 56.30 38.73 -51.60
N ALA A 202 55.41 39.65 -51.99
CA ALA A 202 54.49 39.61 -53.16
C ALA A 202 53.26 38.66 -53.28
N SER A 203 52.21 39.28 -53.84
CA SER A 203 51.23 38.73 -54.81
C SER A 203 50.18 37.67 -54.40
N SER A 204 48.90 38.12 -54.48
CA SER A 204 47.73 37.50 -55.13
C SER A 204 47.46 35.98 -55.09
N GLN A 205 46.20 35.64 -54.75
CA GLN A 205 45.33 34.59 -55.35
C GLN A 205 45.82 33.11 -55.31
N SER A 206 44.99 32.08 -55.08
CA SER A 206 43.54 31.98 -54.78
C SER A 206 43.25 30.51 -54.39
N THR A 207 42.46 30.14 -53.37
CA THR A 207 41.76 30.97 -52.34
C THR A 207 41.80 30.31 -50.93
N THR A 208 40.69 30.21 -50.19
CA THR A 208 40.65 30.49 -48.72
C THR A 208 39.52 29.76 -47.98
N GLY A 209 39.53 29.60 -46.65
CA GLY A 209 40.42 30.17 -45.61
C GLY A 209 40.43 29.33 -44.30
N THR A 210 40.54 29.95 -43.12
CA THR A 210 40.88 29.26 -41.85
C THR A 210 40.19 29.84 -40.60
N SER A 211 39.82 29.00 -39.60
CA SER A 211 40.34 29.01 -38.20
C SER A 211 39.41 28.44 -37.12
N GLU A 212 40.01 27.71 -36.18
CA GLU A 212 39.53 27.35 -34.82
C GLU A 212 40.63 27.82 -33.79
N THR A 213 40.57 27.74 -32.45
CA THR A 213 40.07 26.67 -31.55
C THR A 213 39.92 27.11 -30.07
N THR A 214 38.97 26.52 -29.33
CA THR A 214 38.94 26.18 -27.86
C THR A 214 38.86 27.20 -26.68
N THR A 215 38.08 26.76 -25.67
CA THR A 215 38.17 26.93 -24.19
C THR A 215 37.83 28.26 -23.48
N GLY A 216 36.97 28.16 -22.43
CA GLY A 216 36.84 29.16 -21.37
C GLY A 216 35.46 29.22 -20.67
N THR A 217 35.34 28.69 -19.44
CA THR A 217 34.15 28.81 -18.57
C THR A 217 33.99 30.23 -17.98
N PHE A 218 32.77 30.77 -17.85
CA PHE A 218 32.33 31.56 -16.66
C PHE A 218 30.80 31.82 -16.65
N SER A 219 30.28 32.32 -15.52
CA SER A 219 28.83 32.36 -15.20
C SER A 219 28.18 33.76 -15.19
N GLN A 220 26.83 33.73 -15.29
CA GLN A 220 25.84 34.61 -14.63
C GLN A 220 25.45 36.03 -15.16
N THR A 221 24.15 36.30 -14.92
CA THR A 221 23.46 37.58 -14.64
C THR A 221 23.15 38.63 -15.73
N THR A 222 21.85 38.68 -16.09
CA THR A 222 20.94 39.87 -16.19
C THR A 222 21.29 41.10 -17.05
N GLY A 223 20.34 41.63 -17.86
CA GLY A 223 20.63 42.85 -18.65
C GLY A 223 19.53 43.72 -19.31
N THR A 224 18.24 43.33 -19.39
CA THR A 224 17.09 44.26 -19.63
C THR A 224 16.93 44.97 -21.01
N SER A 225 15.69 45.43 -21.27
CA SER A 225 15.24 46.49 -22.22
C SER A 225 15.10 46.25 -23.75
N SER A 226 13.88 45.86 -24.14
CA SER A 226 12.93 46.64 -24.98
C SER A 226 13.25 47.13 -26.40
N GLN A 227 12.39 46.70 -27.35
CA GLN A 227 11.76 47.47 -28.48
C GLN A 227 12.69 48.22 -29.49
N THR A 228 12.40 48.34 -30.80
CA THR A 228 11.11 48.58 -31.48
C THR A 228 11.24 48.32 -33.01
N THR A 229 10.14 48.54 -33.76
CA THR A 229 9.99 48.55 -35.25
C THR A 229 9.96 47.18 -35.94
N SER A 230 9.00 46.78 -36.80
CA SER A 230 7.79 47.33 -37.48
C SER A 230 7.89 47.50 -39.01
N ASP A 231 6.78 47.19 -39.69
CA ASP A 231 6.44 47.38 -41.12
C ASP A 231 7.18 46.51 -42.16
N ALA A 232 6.57 46.09 -43.29
CA ALA A 232 5.15 45.96 -43.67
C ALA A 232 4.98 45.18 -45.01
N SER A 233 3.73 44.80 -45.34
CA SER A 233 3.21 44.48 -46.70
C SER A 233 3.60 43.10 -47.31
N GLN A 234 2.86 42.47 -48.25
CA GLN A 234 1.61 42.84 -48.95
C GLN A 234 0.88 41.62 -49.60
N THR A 235 -0.48 41.55 -49.55
CA THR A 235 -1.44 40.97 -50.57
C THR A 235 -1.29 39.53 -51.15
N SER A 236 -2.32 38.79 -51.64
CA SER A 236 -3.81 38.89 -51.60
C SER A 236 -4.56 37.68 -52.22
N SER A 237 -5.87 37.56 -51.91
CA SER A 237 -6.98 37.05 -52.77
C SER A 237 -7.10 35.56 -53.18
N GLY A 238 -8.29 34.99 -52.95
CA GLY A 238 -8.85 33.75 -53.51
C GLY A 238 -10.25 33.49 -52.91
N ALA A 239 -11.28 33.08 -53.69
CA ALA A 239 -12.67 33.08 -53.18
C ALA A 239 -13.69 32.15 -53.89
N SER A 240 -14.76 31.82 -53.13
CA SER A 240 -16.17 31.56 -53.54
C SER A 240 -16.66 30.17 -54.03
N SER A 241 -17.92 29.87 -53.64
CA SER A 241 -18.88 28.79 -54.03
C SER A 241 -19.07 27.68 -52.96
N GLN A 242 -20.23 27.39 -52.34
CA GLN A 242 -21.67 27.32 -52.73
C GLN A 242 -21.98 26.19 -53.76
N THR A 243 -23.04 25.36 -53.66
CA THR A 243 -24.22 25.27 -52.73
C THR A 243 -24.99 23.93 -52.88
N THR A 244 -25.75 23.49 -51.86
CA THR A 244 -26.99 22.60 -51.93
C THR A 244 -26.83 21.17 -52.53
N SER A 245 -27.73 20.17 -52.49
CA SER A 245 -29.10 19.84 -51.95
C SER A 245 -29.41 18.33 -52.22
N ASP A 246 -30.42 17.61 -51.71
CA ASP A 246 -31.30 17.67 -50.51
C ASP A 246 -32.31 16.45 -50.55
N ALA A 247 -33.09 16.21 -49.47
CA ALA A 247 -34.45 15.60 -49.44
C ALA A 247 -34.73 14.10 -49.83
N SER A 248 -34.80 13.24 -48.80
CA SER A 248 -35.95 12.38 -48.40
C SER A 248 -36.81 11.51 -49.38
N LYS A 249 -37.10 10.24 -49.00
CA LYS A 249 -38.45 9.61 -48.71
C LYS A 249 -38.41 8.05 -48.68
N THR A 250 -38.81 7.30 -47.65
CA THR A 250 -40.14 6.86 -47.08
C THR A 250 -40.90 5.70 -47.78
N THR A 251 -41.52 4.80 -46.98
CA THR A 251 -42.65 3.83 -47.26
C THR A 251 -42.42 2.65 -48.25
N SER A 252 -43.06 1.46 -48.15
CA SER A 252 -43.89 0.79 -47.09
C SER A 252 -44.30 -0.67 -47.45
N ASP A 253 -44.65 -1.48 -46.44
CA ASP A 253 -45.71 -2.54 -46.39
C ASP A 253 -45.70 -3.89 -47.18
N ALA A 254 -45.77 -4.97 -46.38
CA ALA A 254 -46.82 -6.02 -46.31
C ALA A 254 -46.96 -7.24 -47.28
N SER A 255 -47.25 -8.40 -46.64
CA SER A 255 -48.14 -9.52 -47.10
C SER A 255 -47.66 -10.44 -48.25
N GLN A 256 -48.13 -11.70 -48.44
CA GLN A 256 -48.97 -12.65 -47.66
C GLN A 256 -48.87 -14.09 -48.23
N THR A 257 -48.93 -15.15 -47.39
CA THR A 257 -49.44 -16.53 -47.70
C THR A 257 -48.71 -17.37 -48.80
N THR A 258 -48.90 -18.69 -49.05
CA THR A 258 -49.87 -19.72 -48.58
C THR A 258 -49.34 -21.18 -48.70
N SER A 259 -49.78 -22.09 -47.81
CA SER A 259 -50.14 -23.53 -48.01
C SER A 259 -49.23 -24.58 -48.70
N GLY A 260 -49.19 -25.82 -48.15
CA GLY A 260 -48.94 -27.07 -48.90
C GLY A 260 -48.04 -28.11 -48.21
N THR A 261 -48.44 -28.81 -47.13
CA THR A 261 -49.36 -29.98 -47.03
C THR A 261 -48.76 -31.36 -47.38
N SER A 262 -48.84 -32.30 -46.42
CA SER A 262 -48.74 -33.79 -46.52
C SER A 262 -47.37 -34.42 -46.88
N SER A 263 -47.03 -35.69 -46.55
CA SER A 263 -47.49 -36.64 -45.50
C SER A 263 -46.63 -37.93 -45.55
N GLN A 264 -46.49 -38.66 -44.41
CA GLN A 264 -46.17 -40.11 -44.30
C GLN A 264 -44.77 -40.60 -44.79
N SER A 265 -44.19 -41.73 -44.32
CA SER A 265 -44.35 -42.48 -43.05
C SER A 265 -43.25 -43.57 -42.84
N THR A 266 -43.16 -44.11 -41.62
CA THR A 266 -42.85 -45.52 -41.25
C THR A 266 -41.45 -46.17 -41.47
N THR A 267 -40.81 -46.46 -40.31
CA THR A 267 -40.21 -47.76 -39.86
C THR A 267 -38.91 -48.37 -40.43
N GLY A 268 -38.04 -48.82 -39.52
CA GLY A 268 -37.03 -49.89 -39.64
C GLY A 268 -36.51 -50.31 -38.26
N THR A 269 -36.26 -51.60 -37.96
CA THR A 269 -35.96 -52.10 -36.59
C THR A 269 -35.25 -53.47 -36.52
N SER A 270 -34.22 -53.60 -35.66
CA SER A 270 -33.66 -54.81 -34.97
C SER A 270 -32.80 -54.31 -33.77
N SER A 271 -32.34 -55.01 -32.71
CA SER A 271 -32.14 -56.44 -32.34
C SER A 271 -30.94 -57.15 -33.02
N GLU A 272 -30.19 -58.09 -32.41
CA GLU A 272 -30.06 -58.66 -31.03
C GLU A 272 -28.69 -59.40 -30.92
N SER A 273 -28.09 -59.93 -29.83
CA SER A 273 -28.37 -60.15 -28.37
C SER A 273 -26.98 -60.14 -27.63
N THR A 274 -26.50 -60.79 -26.54
CA THR A 274 -26.84 -61.72 -25.39
C THR A 274 -25.50 -61.88 -24.56
N THR A 275 -25.33 -62.32 -23.29
CA THR A 275 -26.04 -62.35 -21.97
C THR A 275 -25.10 -63.01 -20.91
N GLY A 276 -24.89 -62.43 -19.71
CA GLY A 276 -24.27 -63.07 -18.52
C GLY A 276 -23.81 -62.03 -17.46
N THR A 277 -24.25 -61.94 -16.18
CA THR A 277 -24.59 -62.90 -15.08
C THR A 277 -23.35 -63.40 -14.32
N SER A 278 -23.15 -63.26 -13.00
CA SER A 278 -23.86 -62.58 -11.86
C SER A 278 -22.85 -62.40 -10.67
N SER A 279 -23.11 -62.13 -9.37
CA SER A 279 -24.22 -62.28 -8.40
C SER A 279 -24.04 -61.41 -7.11
N GLU A 280 -25.15 -61.07 -6.42
CA GLU A 280 -25.45 -61.09 -4.95
C GLU A 280 -24.46 -60.61 -3.85
N THR A 281 -24.84 -60.19 -2.61
CA THR A 281 -26.08 -59.66 -1.94
C THR A 281 -25.73 -59.22 -0.48
N THR A 282 -26.60 -58.39 0.15
CA THR A 282 -26.68 -57.91 1.57
C THR A 282 -26.13 -56.50 1.84
N THR A 283 -26.82 -55.50 2.42
CA THR A 283 -27.93 -55.34 3.42
C THR A 283 -27.51 -55.40 4.89
N GLY A 284 -27.49 -54.23 5.56
CA GLY A 284 -27.38 -54.08 7.01
C GLY A 284 -27.89 -52.73 7.50
N THR A 285 -28.97 -52.70 8.28
CA THR A 285 -29.57 -51.47 8.85
C THR A 285 -30.22 -51.81 10.18
N SER A 286 -30.27 -50.84 11.12
CA SER A 286 -30.81 -50.84 12.50
C SER A 286 -29.74 -50.83 13.62
N SER A 287 -29.93 -50.17 14.78
CA SER A 287 -30.93 -49.13 15.15
C SER A 287 -30.58 -48.40 16.48
N GLN A 288 -30.99 -47.12 16.56
CA GLN A 288 -31.49 -46.40 17.74
C GLN A 288 -30.61 -46.06 18.97
N THR A 289 -30.86 -44.84 19.49
CA THR A 289 -30.72 -44.35 20.90
C THR A 289 -29.30 -44.17 21.49
N THR A 290 -28.98 -43.15 22.31
CA THR A 290 -29.81 -42.13 22.98
C THR A 290 -29.04 -40.83 23.34
N SER A 291 -29.80 -39.74 23.56
CA SER A 291 -29.57 -38.61 24.49
C SER A 291 -28.42 -37.59 24.30
N GLU A 292 -28.72 -36.35 24.69
CA GLU A 292 -27.85 -35.17 24.73
C GLU A 292 -26.92 -35.15 25.97
N ALA A 293 -25.81 -34.39 25.91
CA ALA A 293 -25.55 -33.21 26.78
C ALA A 293 -24.07 -32.79 26.78
N SER A 294 -23.80 -31.50 26.67
CA SER A 294 -22.43 -30.95 26.69
C SER A 294 -21.83 -30.90 28.10
N LYS A 295 -20.54 -31.25 28.25
CA LYS A 295 -19.66 -30.50 29.17
C LYS A 295 -18.16 -30.62 28.85
N THR A 296 -17.47 -29.50 29.06
CA THR A 296 -16.04 -29.26 28.91
C THR A 296 -15.18 -30.18 29.79
N THR A 297 -14.07 -30.69 29.25
CA THR A 297 -12.85 -31.01 30.03
C THR A 297 -11.63 -30.90 29.10
N SER A 298 -10.50 -30.41 29.62
CA SER A 298 -9.24 -30.22 28.87
C SER A 298 -8.21 -31.33 29.18
N ALA A 299 -7.18 -31.42 28.34
CA ALA A 299 -6.04 -32.35 28.41
C ALA A 299 -6.39 -33.83 28.06
N THR A 300 -5.46 -34.66 27.56
CA THR A 300 -3.99 -34.52 27.53
C THR A 300 -3.40 -35.09 26.23
N GLU A 301 -2.24 -34.58 25.80
CA GLU A 301 -1.41 -35.16 24.73
C GLU A 301 -0.81 -36.54 25.11
N SER A 302 -0.37 -37.31 24.11
CA SER A 302 0.50 -38.49 24.28
C SER A 302 1.32 -38.82 23.02
N THR A 303 2.24 -37.91 22.72
CA THR A 303 3.66 -38.13 22.34
C THR A 303 4.14 -39.51 21.86
N SER A 304 4.95 -39.52 20.80
CA SER A 304 5.94 -40.56 20.47
C SER A 304 7.34 -39.93 20.26
N THR A 305 8.17 -39.78 21.30
CA THR A 305 9.16 -40.76 21.82
C THR A 305 10.38 -41.02 20.93
N SER A 306 11.52 -40.45 21.34
CA SER A 306 12.86 -41.05 21.19
C SER A 306 13.65 -40.83 22.50
N ALA A 307 14.36 -41.87 22.97
CA ALA A 307 15.23 -41.84 24.16
C ALA A 307 16.72 -41.78 23.71
N ALA A 308 17.78 -41.71 24.53
CA ALA A 308 18.09 -42.26 25.87
C ALA A 308 19.45 -41.65 26.34
N ASP A 309 20.00 -41.78 27.58
CA ASP A 309 19.51 -42.11 28.94
C ASP A 309 20.69 -41.95 29.96
N SER A 310 20.39 -41.86 31.27
CA SER A 310 21.28 -42.11 32.44
C SER A 310 22.39 -41.08 32.76
N THR A 311 22.89 -40.86 34.01
CA THR A 311 22.54 -41.11 35.45
C THR A 311 23.47 -40.19 36.31
N THR A 312 23.43 -39.91 37.62
CA THR A 312 22.74 -40.31 38.90
C THR A 312 22.89 -39.10 39.90
N GLU A 313 22.60 -39.04 41.22
CA GLU A 313 22.16 -39.97 42.29
C GLU A 313 21.42 -39.23 43.46
N SER A 314 20.81 -40.01 44.35
CA SER A 314 20.56 -39.83 45.81
C SER A 314 20.48 -38.46 46.54
N ALA A 315 19.23 -38.07 46.87
CA ALA A 315 18.60 -38.14 48.21
C ALA A 315 18.98 -37.21 49.42
N THR A 316 17.97 -37.07 50.33
CA THR A 316 17.99 -36.53 51.73
C THR A 316 18.18 -35.01 51.94
N THR A 317 17.54 -34.31 52.91
CA THR A 317 16.54 -34.67 53.95
C THR A 317 15.72 -33.45 54.49
N SER A 318 14.43 -33.68 54.77
CA SER A 318 13.64 -33.24 55.96
C SER A 318 13.42 -31.77 56.41
N ASN A 319 12.13 -31.52 56.74
CA ASN A 319 11.56 -30.63 57.79
C ASN A 319 11.40 -29.11 57.57
N SER A 320 10.38 -28.42 58.13
CA SER A 320 9.01 -28.83 58.57
C SER A 320 8.18 -27.63 59.12
N LEU A 321 6.87 -27.58 58.81
CA LEU A 321 5.77 -26.92 59.60
C LEU A 321 5.79 -25.36 59.72
N SER A 322 4.67 -24.62 59.86
CA SER A 322 3.23 -24.97 59.88
C SER A 322 2.29 -23.76 59.55
N ALA A 323 1.03 -24.07 59.19
CA ALA A 323 -0.28 -23.37 59.36
C ALA A 323 -0.37 -21.90 59.88
N ARG A 324 -1.38 -21.03 59.58
CA ARG A 324 -2.75 -21.06 58.95
C ARG A 324 -3.17 -19.57 58.67
N SER A 325 -4.39 -19.09 58.30
CA SER A 325 -5.79 -19.51 57.99
C SER A 325 -6.51 -18.30 57.32
N VAL A 326 -7.46 -18.39 56.37
CA VAL A 326 -8.90 -18.79 56.45
C VAL A 326 -9.71 -18.00 57.53
N SER A 327 -10.79 -17.22 57.28
CA SER A 327 -11.54 -16.83 56.06
C SER A 327 -12.74 -15.86 56.34
N VAL A 328 -13.36 -15.28 55.29
CA VAL A 328 -14.84 -15.05 55.09
C VAL A 328 -15.58 -13.75 55.58
N SER A 329 -16.04 -12.97 54.57
CA SER A 329 -17.37 -12.34 54.28
C SER A 329 -18.08 -11.20 55.08
N SER A 330 -18.46 -10.15 54.30
CA SER A 330 -19.81 -9.48 54.14
C SER A 330 -20.56 -8.77 55.29
N SER A 331 -21.22 -7.61 55.00
CA SER A 331 -22.70 -7.52 54.75
C SER A 331 -23.38 -6.11 54.83
N THR A 332 -24.27 -5.81 53.86
CA THR A 332 -25.56 -5.04 53.88
C THR A 332 -25.76 -3.59 54.43
N GLU A 333 -26.86 -2.98 53.96
CA GLU A 333 -27.35 -1.59 54.15
C GLU A 333 -28.34 -1.41 55.34
N THR A 334 -28.76 -0.16 55.67
CA THR A 334 -30.18 0.36 55.59
C THR A 334 -30.40 1.71 56.33
N THR A 335 -31.34 2.51 55.81
CA THR A 335 -31.79 3.90 56.14
C THR A 335 -32.28 4.26 57.56
N SER A 336 -32.27 5.57 57.93
CA SER A 336 -33.42 6.31 58.54
C SER A 336 -33.18 7.84 58.65
N ALA A 337 -34.24 8.65 58.87
CA ALA A 337 -34.21 10.14 58.84
C ALA A 337 -35.15 10.81 59.89
N SER A 338 -35.02 12.14 60.11
CA SER A 338 -36.05 13.00 60.74
C SER A 338 -35.81 14.52 60.50
N LEU A 339 -36.79 15.37 60.81
CA LEU A 339 -36.83 16.83 60.52
C LEU A 339 -36.80 17.72 61.78
N THR A 340 -36.54 19.02 61.62
CA THR A 340 -37.28 20.10 62.33
C THR A 340 -37.15 21.47 61.65
N THR A 341 -38.03 22.42 62.00
CA THR A 341 -38.24 23.72 61.33
C THR A 341 -38.15 24.93 62.26
N SER A 342 -37.72 26.10 61.77
CA SER A 342 -38.10 27.42 62.31
C SER A 342 -37.95 28.52 61.25
N SER A 343 -38.51 29.72 61.49
CA SER A 343 -38.95 30.63 60.42
C SER A 343 -38.59 32.12 60.59
N ALA A 344 -38.24 32.75 59.45
CA ALA A 344 -38.46 34.14 59.02
C ALA A 344 -38.61 35.31 60.03
N SER A 345 -37.90 36.40 59.77
CA SER A 345 -38.29 37.77 60.11
C SER A 345 -37.76 38.78 59.08
N VAL A 346 -38.47 39.90 58.87
CA VAL A 346 -38.19 40.90 57.81
C VAL A 346 -38.12 42.30 58.43
N THR A 347 -37.11 43.10 58.07
CA THR A 347 -37.15 44.56 58.23
C THR A 347 -36.23 45.26 57.22
N SER A 348 -36.64 46.46 56.79
CA SER A 348 -35.96 47.34 55.84
C SER A 348 -35.38 48.59 56.52
N ALA A 349 -34.31 49.20 55.97
CA ALA A 349 -34.37 50.58 55.44
C ALA A 349 -33.00 51.25 55.16
N ALA A 350 -33.01 52.12 54.14
CA ALA A 350 -32.22 53.35 53.96
C ALA A 350 -30.71 53.28 53.67
N SER A 351 -30.24 54.32 52.98
CA SER A 351 -28.92 54.41 52.33
C SER A 351 -27.93 55.30 53.10
N SER A 352 -26.63 55.03 52.92
CA SER A 352 -25.58 56.04 53.06
C SER A 352 -24.45 55.77 52.06
N THR A 353 -24.09 56.78 51.27
CA THR A 353 -23.00 56.69 50.28
C THR A 353 -21.64 56.98 50.90
N THR A 354 -20.70 56.04 50.79
CA THR A 354 -19.26 56.30 50.93
C THR A 354 -18.52 55.55 49.82
N SER A 355 -17.82 56.28 48.95
CA SER A 355 -16.92 55.69 47.97
C SER A 355 -15.70 55.12 48.68
N ASP A 356 -15.32 53.88 48.38
CA ASP A 356 -14.02 53.35 48.77
C ASP A 356 -13.41 52.55 47.61
N SER A 357 -12.16 52.89 47.26
CA SER A 357 -11.51 52.41 46.05
C SER A 357 -10.66 51.18 46.36
N THR A 358 -11.27 49.99 46.30
CA THR A 358 -10.56 48.72 46.37
C THR A 358 -10.41 48.11 44.99
N SER A 359 -9.16 47.86 44.59
CA SER A 359 -8.85 47.14 43.36
C SER A 359 -9.28 45.68 43.50
N SER A 360 -10.39 45.30 42.87
CA SER A 360 -10.76 43.90 42.71
C SER A 360 -9.76 43.22 41.78
N SER A 361 -8.69 42.66 42.34
CA SER A 361 -7.91 41.64 41.65
C SER A 361 -8.83 40.46 41.42
N THR A 362 -9.36 40.33 40.20
CA THR A 362 -10.05 39.13 39.74
C THR A 362 -9.05 37.98 39.79
N SER A 363 -9.09 37.22 40.89
CA SER A 363 -8.48 35.90 40.95
C SER A 363 -9.17 35.06 39.87
N SER A 364 -8.46 34.82 38.77
CA SER A 364 -8.90 33.84 37.78
C SER A 364 -9.14 32.53 38.51
N SER A 365 -10.40 32.08 38.56
CA SER A 365 -10.74 30.76 39.05
C SER A 365 -10.10 29.76 38.11
N GLN A 366 -8.95 29.22 38.53
CA GLN A 366 -8.20 28.19 37.82
C GLN A 366 -9.17 27.08 37.45
N LEU A 367 -9.35 26.84 36.15
CA LEU A 367 -10.27 25.81 35.68
C LEU A 367 -9.82 24.47 36.27
N PRO A 368 -10.73 23.65 36.82
CA PRO A 368 -10.37 22.37 37.40
C PRO A 368 -9.74 21.48 36.34
N VAL A 369 -8.60 20.87 36.67
CA VAL A 369 -7.71 20.13 35.76
C VAL A 369 -8.51 19.27 34.78
N GLY A 370 -8.46 19.67 33.51
CA GLY A 370 -9.24 19.03 32.46
C GLY A 370 -8.65 17.67 32.08
N THR A 371 -9.52 16.74 31.72
CA THR A 371 -9.19 15.66 30.79
C THR A 371 -9.96 15.89 29.49
N VAL A 372 -9.36 15.52 28.36
CA VAL A 372 -9.98 15.70 27.03
C VAL A 372 -9.85 14.40 26.25
N ASP A 373 -10.97 13.79 25.87
CA ASP A 373 -10.99 12.64 24.98
C ASP A 373 -10.46 13.02 23.60
N SER A 374 -9.60 12.21 22.98
CA SER A 374 -8.88 12.58 21.75
C SER A 374 -9.69 12.44 20.45
N THR A 375 -10.98 12.11 20.55
CA THR A 375 -11.87 11.95 19.40
C THR A 375 -11.92 13.24 18.57
N ILE A 376 -11.83 13.12 17.26
CA ILE A 376 -11.95 14.27 16.34
C ILE A 376 -13.40 14.45 15.91
N LEU A 377 -13.95 15.66 16.07
CA LEU A 377 -15.33 15.98 15.66
C LEU A 377 -15.34 16.64 14.28
N ILE A 378 -15.99 16.02 13.30
CA ILE A 378 -16.05 16.50 11.90
C ILE A 378 -17.45 17.02 11.58
N PHE A 379 -17.57 18.32 11.34
CA PHE A 379 -18.79 18.95 10.82
C PHE A 379 -18.71 19.12 9.30
N ALA A 380 -19.68 18.58 8.58
CA ALA A 380 -19.78 18.73 7.12
C ALA A 380 -21.26 18.81 6.68
N LYS A 381 -21.49 19.18 5.41
CA LYS A 381 -22.85 19.28 4.84
C LYS A 381 -23.48 17.92 4.55
N ASP A 382 -22.64 16.96 4.18
CA ASP A 382 -23.00 15.66 3.62
C ASP A 382 -21.92 14.60 3.91
N GLU A 383 -22.26 13.34 3.65
CA GLU A 383 -21.45 12.17 4.00
C GLU A 383 -20.14 12.05 3.20
N TYR A 384 -20.09 12.59 1.97
CA TYR A 384 -18.86 12.62 1.17
C TYR A 384 -17.88 13.66 1.73
N ALA A 385 -18.35 14.88 1.98
CA ALA A 385 -17.52 15.92 2.60
C ALA A 385 -17.03 15.50 4.01
N ALA A 386 -17.88 14.83 4.79
CA ALA A 386 -17.52 14.29 6.10
C ALA A 386 -16.47 13.17 6.00
N SER A 387 -16.62 12.24 5.05
CA SER A 387 -15.71 11.10 4.89
C SER A 387 -14.40 11.49 4.20
N SER A 388 -14.41 12.46 3.28
CA SER A 388 -13.18 12.97 2.67
C SER A 388 -12.27 13.66 3.68
N ALA A 389 -12.82 14.34 4.69
CA ALA A 389 -12.05 14.85 5.83
C ALA A 389 -11.69 13.74 6.85
N GLY A 390 -12.44 12.63 6.87
CA GLY A 390 -12.25 11.50 7.78
C GLY A 390 -11.21 10.45 7.35
N TRP A 391 -11.03 10.19 6.04
CA TRP A 391 -10.17 9.09 5.55
C TRP A 391 -8.71 9.17 6.00
N GLY A 392 -8.17 10.38 6.21
CA GLY A 392 -6.85 10.56 6.81
C GLY A 392 -6.81 10.02 8.24
N PHE A 393 -7.75 10.41 9.11
CA PHE A 393 -7.87 9.89 10.47
C PHE A 393 -8.11 8.37 10.48
N GLU A 394 -8.93 7.85 9.56
CA GLU A 394 -9.15 6.40 9.38
C GLU A 394 -7.84 5.65 9.04
N GLY A 395 -6.96 6.24 8.23
CA GLY A 395 -5.65 5.67 7.88
C GLY A 395 -4.71 5.55 9.08
N TYR A 396 -4.64 6.58 9.92
CA TYR A 396 -3.85 6.51 11.16
C TYR A 396 -4.49 5.61 12.23
N GLY A 397 -5.80 5.35 12.17
CA GLY A 397 -6.58 4.71 13.23
C GLY A 397 -7.04 5.67 14.34
N ILE A 398 -7.09 6.98 14.05
CA ILE A 398 -7.52 8.02 15.00
C ILE A 398 -9.06 8.03 15.08
N PRO A 399 -9.68 7.88 16.27
CA PRO A 399 -11.14 7.94 16.41
C PRO A 399 -11.73 9.29 16.00
N PHE A 400 -12.81 9.28 15.21
CA PHE A 400 -13.55 10.49 14.82
C PHE A 400 -15.06 10.28 14.81
N GLU A 401 -15.81 11.37 14.98
CA GLU A 401 -17.27 11.43 14.90
C GLU A 401 -17.68 12.36 13.73
N LYS A 402 -18.63 11.93 12.91
CA LYS A 402 -19.19 12.71 11.80
C LYS A 402 -20.54 13.31 12.19
N VAL A 403 -20.69 14.63 12.07
CA VAL A 403 -21.95 15.34 12.27
C VAL A 403 -22.33 16.06 10.98
N LEU A 404 -23.45 15.64 10.38
CA LEU A 404 -23.99 16.26 9.18
C LEU A 404 -24.85 17.48 9.55
N VAL A 405 -24.55 18.61 8.94
CA VAL A 405 -25.15 19.92 9.24
C VAL A 405 -25.98 20.40 8.05
N PRO A 406 -27.27 20.03 7.96
CA PRO A 406 -28.14 20.46 6.87
C PRO A 406 -28.50 21.95 6.95
N GLN A 407 -28.93 22.54 5.83
CA GLN A 407 -29.35 23.94 5.72
C GLN A 407 -30.47 24.35 6.71
N THR A 408 -31.26 23.39 7.20
CA THR A 408 -32.31 23.63 8.21
C THR A 408 -31.76 23.90 9.62
N GLY A 409 -30.45 23.78 9.82
CA GLY A 409 -29.82 23.73 11.14
C GLY A 409 -29.84 22.32 11.75
N PHE A 410 -29.11 22.16 12.84
CA PHE A 410 -28.83 20.89 13.52
C PHE A 410 -28.67 21.09 15.03
N GLU A 411 -28.70 20.00 15.81
CA GLU A 411 -28.35 20.03 17.23
C GLU A 411 -26.84 19.82 17.41
N LEU A 412 -26.18 20.73 18.12
CA LEU A 412 -24.74 20.64 18.41
C LEU A 412 -24.51 19.50 19.43
N PRO A 413 -23.60 18.54 19.18
CA PRO A 413 -23.32 17.46 20.13
C PRO A 413 -22.77 18.02 21.45
N THR A 414 -22.84 17.20 22.50
CA THR A 414 -22.33 17.59 23.83
C THR A 414 -20.80 17.63 23.78
N LEU A 415 -20.23 18.83 23.63
CA LEU A 415 -18.79 19.04 23.51
C LEU A 415 -18.02 18.67 24.80
N ASN A 416 -18.65 18.81 25.96
CA ASN A 416 -18.02 18.51 27.26
C ASN A 416 -19.03 17.88 28.24
N SER A 417 -18.63 16.79 28.89
CA SER A 417 -19.45 16.07 29.89
C SER A 417 -19.41 16.70 31.29
N SER A 418 -18.42 17.57 31.55
CA SER A 418 -18.33 18.39 32.78
C SER A 418 -17.47 19.62 32.54
N SER A 419 -17.27 20.47 33.56
CA SER A 419 -16.30 21.58 33.50
C SER A 419 -14.83 21.14 33.42
N SER A 420 -14.54 19.84 33.54
CA SER A 420 -13.20 19.24 33.49
C SER A 420 -13.13 17.95 32.66
N ARG A 421 -14.13 17.70 31.80
CA ARG A 421 -14.12 16.62 30.79
C ARG A 421 -14.60 17.15 29.45
N GLY A 422 -13.67 17.38 28.53
CA GLY A 422 -13.96 17.60 27.11
C GLY A 422 -14.09 16.27 26.38
N ASN A 423 -15.04 16.17 25.44
CA ASN A 423 -15.38 14.92 24.75
C ASN A 423 -14.66 14.78 23.38
N TYR A 424 -13.97 15.83 22.93
CA TYR A 424 -13.30 15.88 21.62
C TYR A 424 -11.97 16.64 21.68
N GLY A 425 -10.90 16.08 21.11
CA GLY A 425 -9.54 16.62 21.14
C GLY A 425 -9.24 17.60 20.01
N GLY A 426 -10.02 17.51 18.93
CA GLY A 426 -9.94 18.36 17.76
C GLY A 426 -11.31 18.52 17.11
N ILE A 427 -11.52 19.64 16.42
CA ILE A 427 -12.72 19.90 15.61
C ILE A 427 -12.29 20.20 14.17
N VAL A 428 -12.97 19.61 13.19
CA VAL A 428 -12.82 19.88 11.75
C VAL A 428 -14.14 20.41 11.22
N VAL A 429 -14.10 21.46 10.38
CA VAL A 429 -15.28 21.99 9.68
C VAL A 429 -14.98 22.11 8.19
N VAL A 430 -15.85 21.52 7.35
CA VAL A 430 -15.69 21.48 5.89
C VAL A 430 -16.69 22.43 5.23
N ASP A 431 -16.25 23.18 4.20
CA ASP A 431 -17.03 24.13 3.40
C ASP A 431 -17.73 25.24 4.23
N SER A 432 -17.19 25.59 5.42
CA SER A 432 -17.89 26.40 6.45
C SER A 432 -19.26 25.85 6.89
N VAL A 433 -19.63 24.63 6.46
CA VAL A 433 -21.01 24.14 6.29
C VAL A 433 -21.97 25.23 5.78
N SER A 434 -21.53 25.91 4.73
CA SER A 434 -22.19 27.08 4.14
C SER A 434 -23.23 26.72 3.08
N TYR A 435 -24.33 27.47 3.06
CA TYR A 435 -25.43 27.33 2.10
C TYR A 435 -25.92 28.71 1.63
N GLU A 436 -26.55 28.75 0.45
CA GLU A 436 -27.24 29.94 -0.05
C GLU A 436 -28.66 30.05 0.55
N TYR A 437 -28.88 31.08 1.36
CA TYR A 437 -30.18 31.46 1.88
C TYR A 437 -30.72 32.68 1.12
N SER A 438 -31.97 33.08 1.37
CA SER A 438 -32.60 34.27 0.76
C SER A 438 -31.88 35.59 1.05
N ASP A 439 -31.04 35.62 2.09
CA ASP A 439 -30.20 36.72 2.54
C ASP A 439 -28.73 36.60 2.09
N GLY A 440 -28.36 35.51 1.41
CA GLY A 440 -27.01 35.24 0.89
C GLY A 440 -26.37 33.96 1.47
N TRP A 441 -25.07 33.80 1.21
CA TRP A 441 -24.30 32.66 1.69
C TRP A 441 -23.88 32.81 3.15
N ARG A 442 -24.17 31.80 3.97
CA ARG A 442 -23.72 31.72 5.37
C ARG A 442 -23.69 30.29 5.89
N SER A 443 -22.97 30.07 6.99
CA SER A 443 -22.94 28.78 7.71
C SER A 443 -24.35 28.37 8.20
N ALA A 444 -24.59 27.06 8.24
CA ALA A 444 -25.71 26.44 8.96
C ALA A 444 -25.43 26.17 10.45
N ILE A 445 -24.18 26.32 10.91
CA ILE A 445 -23.86 26.47 12.34
C ILE A 445 -24.22 27.92 12.73
N SER A 446 -25.09 28.09 13.73
CA SER A 446 -25.53 29.42 14.19
C SER A 446 -24.41 30.17 14.93
N THR A 447 -24.56 31.50 15.10
CA THR A 447 -23.59 32.31 15.86
C THR A 447 -23.41 31.77 17.28
N GLU A 448 -24.50 31.39 17.94
CA GLU A 448 -24.52 30.85 19.31
C GLU A 448 -23.92 29.43 19.40
N GLN A 449 -23.92 28.67 18.29
CA GLN A 449 -23.21 27.39 18.19
C GLN A 449 -21.71 27.59 17.94
N TRP A 450 -21.33 28.57 17.11
CA TRP A 450 -19.94 28.98 16.93
C TRP A 450 -19.32 29.52 18.23
N GLU A 451 -20.07 30.34 18.98
CA GLU A 451 -19.64 30.84 20.30
C GLU A 451 -19.34 29.67 21.25
N LYS A 452 -20.20 28.65 21.33
CA LYS A 452 -19.94 27.43 22.13
C LYS A 452 -18.71 26.65 21.66
N ILE A 453 -18.50 26.52 20.35
CA ILE A 453 -17.29 25.90 19.79
C ILE A 453 -16.05 26.68 20.20
N TYR A 454 -16.08 28.01 20.14
CA TYR A 454 -14.98 28.88 20.53
C TYR A 454 -14.71 28.90 22.05
N GLU A 455 -15.76 28.87 22.89
CA GLU A 455 -15.64 28.67 24.33
C GLU A 455 -15.00 27.30 24.64
N TYR A 456 -15.42 26.24 23.93
CA TYR A 456 -14.84 24.90 24.08
C TYR A 456 -13.34 24.87 23.74
N GLN A 457 -12.93 25.52 22.64
CA GLN A 457 -11.50 25.71 22.31
C GLN A 457 -10.72 26.35 23.47
N ILE A 458 -11.22 27.46 24.03
CA ILE A 458 -10.53 28.22 25.07
C ILE A 458 -10.42 27.42 26.37
N ASN A 459 -11.52 26.74 26.76
CA ASN A 459 -11.63 26.02 28.03
C ASN A 459 -10.86 24.69 28.03
N PHE A 460 -10.81 23.97 26.90
CA PHE A 460 -10.21 22.63 26.80
C PHE A 460 -8.95 22.56 25.90
N LYS A 461 -8.45 23.71 25.41
CA LYS A 461 -7.27 23.82 24.54
C LYS A 461 -7.37 23.03 23.23
N VAL A 462 -8.58 22.95 22.69
CA VAL A 462 -8.91 22.18 21.49
C VAL A 462 -8.63 22.98 20.22
N ARG A 463 -7.93 22.35 19.27
CA ARG A 463 -7.57 22.92 17.97
C ARG A 463 -8.71 22.76 16.96
N LEU A 464 -8.88 23.76 16.09
CA LEU A 464 -9.92 23.82 15.04
C LEU A 464 -9.27 23.80 13.66
N VAL A 465 -9.63 22.84 12.81
CA VAL A 465 -9.25 22.80 11.39
C VAL A 465 -10.45 23.23 10.53
N ARG A 466 -10.18 23.98 9.48
CA ARG A 466 -11.15 24.49 8.52
C ARG A 466 -10.71 24.08 7.12
N ILE A 467 -11.60 23.42 6.37
CA ILE A 467 -11.30 22.84 5.06
C ILE A 467 -12.20 23.48 4.00
N ASN A 468 -11.64 23.81 2.83
CA ASN A 468 -12.33 24.45 1.71
C ASN A 468 -13.06 25.75 2.09
N GLU A 469 -12.37 26.63 2.79
CA GLU A 469 -12.91 27.93 3.19
C GLU A 469 -12.75 28.99 2.09
N TYR A 470 -13.69 29.92 2.03
CA TYR A 470 -13.52 31.15 1.25
C TYR A 470 -12.67 32.17 2.06
N PRO A 471 -11.56 32.71 1.53
CA PRO A 471 -10.68 33.61 2.26
C PRO A 471 -11.37 34.90 2.74
N GLY A 472 -11.18 35.26 4.01
CA GLY A 472 -11.91 36.37 4.63
C GLY A 472 -11.49 36.67 6.07
N PRO A 473 -12.12 37.68 6.71
CA PRO A 473 -11.68 38.21 8.00
C PRO A 473 -11.60 37.18 9.14
N ASN A 474 -12.50 36.18 9.16
CA ASN A 474 -12.50 35.07 10.14
C ASN A 474 -11.24 34.18 10.06
N PHE A 475 -10.46 34.33 9.00
CA PHE A 475 -9.22 33.60 8.71
C PHE A 475 -8.02 34.54 8.57
N GLY A 476 -8.18 35.83 8.90
CA GLY A 476 -7.14 36.85 8.78
C GLY A 476 -6.69 37.14 7.33
N THR A 477 -7.52 36.81 6.34
CA THR A 477 -7.20 36.90 4.90
C THR A 477 -8.25 37.68 4.10
N THR A 478 -7.92 37.93 2.82
CA THR A 478 -8.86 38.28 1.75
C THR A 478 -8.58 37.40 0.54
N ALA A 479 -9.59 37.15 -0.30
CA ALA A 479 -9.38 36.49 -1.58
C ALA A 479 -8.62 37.40 -2.54
N SER A 480 -7.74 36.82 -3.36
CA SER A 480 -6.95 37.51 -4.39
C SER A 480 -7.62 37.52 -5.77
N GLY A 481 -8.73 36.77 -5.93
CA GLY A 481 -9.55 36.73 -7.15
C GLY A 481 -10.79 35.85 -6.95
N ALA A 482 -11.39 35.38 -8.04
CA ALA A 482 -12.63 34.59 -8.01
C ALA A 482 -12.43 33.12 -7.56
N GLY A 483 -11.21 32.60 -7.68
CA GLY A 483 -10.85 31.19 -7.44
C GLY A 483 -10.14 30.57 -8.65
N CYS A 484 -9.58 29.38 -8.46
CA CYS A 484 -8.92 28.58 -9.48
C CYS A 484 -9.24 27.09 -9.24
N CYS A 485 -9.11 26.18 -10.21
CA CYS A 485 -8.76 26.40 -11.60
C CYS A 485 -9.83 25.81 -12.53
N ALA A 486 -9.92 26.36 -13.74
CA ALA A 486 -10.77 25.81 -14.80
C ALA A 486 -10.25 24.43 -15.28
N GLU A 487 -11.09 23.68 -15.99
CA GLU A 487 -10.70 22.38 -16.55
C GLU A 487 -9.42 22.50 -17.40
N GLY A 488 -8.47 21.58 -17.18
CA GLY A 488 -7.18 21.56 -17.86
C GLY A 488 -6.13 22.54 -17.32
N VAL A 489 -6.52 23.51 -16.47
CA VAL A 489 -5.61 24.45 -15.82
C VAL A 489 -5.11 23.87 -14.48
N ASP A 490 -3.85 24.16 -14.14
CA ASP A 490 -3.20 23.74 -12.90
C ASP A 490 -2.49 24.94 -12.25
N GLN A 491 -2.36 24.91 -10.91
CA GLN A 491 -1.67 25.90 -10.10
C GLN A 491 -1.06 25.18 -8.89
N LEU A 492 0.24 24.89 -8.92
CA LEU A 492 0.87 23.98 -7.96
C LEU A 492 0.75 24.47 -6.51
N ILE A 493 0.29 23.60 -5.59
CA ILE A 493 0.30 23.86 -4.14
C ILE A 493 1.56 23.31 -3.49
N SER A 494 2.07 23.98 -2.46
CA SER A 494 3.18 23.49 -1.62
C SER A 494 3.10 24.03 -0.20
N LEU A 495 3.61 23.25 0.78
CA LEU A 495 3.80 23.70 2.15
C LEU A 495 4.96 24.69 2.21
N THR A 496 4.80 25.84 2.88
CA THR A 496 5.87 26.83 3.06
C THR A 496 6.50 26.80 4.45
N ASP A 497 5.77 26.30 5.45
CA ASP A 497 6.27 26.10 6.81
C ASP A 497 5.57 24.87 7.43
N THR A 498 6.34 24.03 8.12
CA THR A 498 5.89 22.81 8.81
C THR A 498 6.23 22.80 10.31
N SER A 499 6.76 23.92 10.84
CA SER A 499 7.23 24.05 12.23
C SER A 499 6.15 23.92 13.30
N ASP A 500 4.87 24.11 12.96
CA ASP A 500 3.74 23.93 13.89
C ASP A 500 3.24 22.46 13.96
N PHE A 501 3.76 21.58 13.10
CA PHE A 501 3.41 20.16 13.00
C PHE A 501 4.61 19.28 12.58
N PRO A 502 5.78 19.39 13.27
CA PRO A 502 7.04 18.82 12.79
C PRO A 502 7.03 17.29 12.69
N THR A 503 6.32 16.60 13.59
CA THR A 503 6.19 15.12 13.57
C THR A 503 5.47 14.58 12.32
N ALA A 504 4.86 15.46 11.52
CA ALA A 504 4.30 15.07 10.24
C ALA A 504 5.38 14.63 9.24
N ASN A 505 6.65 15.03 9.44
CA ASN A 505 7.79 14.68 8.58
C ASN A 505 7.55 15.02 7.09
N LEU A 506 6.97 16.20 6.84
CA LEU A 506 6.62 16.71 5.51
C LEU A 506 7.62 17.77 5.04
N LYS A 507 7.97 17.74 3.75
CA LYS A 507 8.93 18.66 3.13
C LYS A 507 8.26 19.94 2.64
N THR A 508 8.90 21.07 2.90
CA THR A 508 8.46 22.37 2.38
C THR A 508 8.87 22.57 0.92
N ASN A 509 8.14 23.41 0.19
CA ASN A 509 8.36 23.78 -1.20
C ASN A 509 8.27 22.63 -2.21
N ALA A 510 7.91 21.42 -1.78
CA ALA A 510 7.55 20.32 -2.67
C ALA A 510 6.18 20.61 -3.32
N GLY A 511 6.19 20.96 -4.61
CA GLY A 511 4.98 21.24 -5.38
C GLY A 511 4.16 19.99 -5.72
N LEU A 512 2.83 20.13 -5.71
CA LEU A 512 1.85 19.14 -6.16
C LEU A 512 0.73 19.81 -6.97
N SER A 513 0.11 19.06 -7.88
CA SER A 513 -0.97 19.55 -8.75
C SER A 513 -2.24 19.88 -7.98
N THR A 514 -2.94 20.94 -8.39
CA THR A 514 -4.31 21.25 -7.92
C THR A 514 -5.36 21.00 -8.99
N LYS A 515 -4.97 20.49 -10.17
CA LYS A 515 -5.85 20.21 -11.30
C LYS A 515 -7.07 19.39 -10.88
N GLY A 516 -8.26 19.92 -11.17
CA GLY A 516 -9.56 19.31 -10.80
C GLY A 516 -10.04 19.63 -9.37
N ILE A 517 -9.22 20.27 -8.54
CA ILE A 517 -9.57 20.67 -7.17
C ILE A 517 -9.81 22.18 -7.15
N TRP A 518 -11.04 22.61 -6.87
CA TRP A 518 -11.34 24.04 -6.74
C TRP A 518 -10.70 24.64 -5.48
N HIS A 519 -10.19 25.86 -5.59
CA HIS A 519 -9.47 26.57 -4.55
C HIS A 519 -9.55 28.09 -4.71
N TYR A 520 -9.15 28.81 -3.65
CA TYR A 520 -9.27 30.27 -3.54
C TYR A 520 -7.93 30.90 -3.15
N PRO A 521 -7.09 31.27 -4.13
CA PRO A 521 -5.89 32.08 -3.91
C PRO A 521 -6.14 33.29 -3.00
N ALA A 522 -5.35 33.41 -1.92
CA ALA A 522 -5.59 34.36 -0.85
C ALA A 522 -4.39 35.28 -0.56
N THR A 523 -4.64 36.32 0.25
CA THR A 523 -3.64 37.25 0.79
C THR A 523 -3.90 37.48 2.28
N ILE A 524 -2.86 37.46 3.11
CA ILE A 524 -2.95 37.73 4.55
C ILE A 524 -3.14 39.22 4.82
N THR A 525 -4.03 39.56 5.75
CA THR A 525 -4.37 40.92 6.16
C THR A 525 -4.21 41.18 7.66
N ASP A 526 -4.02 40.14 8.47
CA ASP A 526 -3.84 40.21 9.92
C ASP A 526 -2.45 39.67 10.34
N SER A 527 -1.73 40.39 11.21
CA SER A 527 -0.45 39.98 11.78
C SER A 527 -0.51 38.74 12.67
N ASN A 528 -1.70 38.35 13.16
CA ASN A 528 -1.93 37.14 13.96
C ASN A 528 -2.15 35.89 13.09
N THR A 529 -1.90 35.98 11.78
CA THR A 529 -2.10 34.91 10.79
C THR A 529 -0.79 34.57 10.10
N LYS A 530 -0.40 33.30 10.20
CA LYS A 530 0.82 32.71 9.65
C LYS A 530 0.50 31.92 8.39
N GLN A 531 1.26 32.12 7.31
CA GLN A 531 1.16 31.27 6.11
C GLN A 531 1.83 29.92 6.36
N ILE A 532 1.13 28.82 6.06
CA ILE A 532 1.71 27.46 6.09
C ILE A 532 1.77 26.79 4.71
N ALA A 533 1.04 27.30 3.72
CA ALA A 533 1.05 26.79 2.36
C ALA A 533 0.77 27.89 1.33
N LYS A 534 1.27 27.70 0.11
CA LYS A 534 1.07 28.58 -1.03
C LYS A 534 0.58 27.84 -2.27
N PHE A 535 -0.16 28.54 -3.12
CA PHE A 535 -0.26 28.23 -4.54
C PHE A 535 0.84 29.01 -5.26
N GLY A 536 1.57 28.37 -6.18
CA GLY A 536 2.50 29.05 -7.07
C GLY A 536 1.79 29.81 -8.19
N PRO A 537 2.52 30.37 -9.17
CA PRO A 537 1.94 30.90 -10.39
C PRO A 537 1.16 29.82 -11.18
N GLY A 538 0.01 30.18 -11.72
CA GLY A 538 -0.89 29.30 -12.46
C GLY A 538 -2.28 29.93 -12.66
N GLY A 539 -3.01 29.49 -13.70
CA GLY A 539 -4.25 30.13 -14.11
C GLY A 539 -4.08 31.63 -14.38
N ASP A 540 -4.94 32.46 -13.77
CA ASP A 540 -4.89 33.92 -13.85
C ASP A 540 -3.85 34.56 -12.89
N TYR A 541 -3.13 33.76 -12.09
CA TYR A 541 -2.24 34.22 -11.02
C TYR A 541 -0.77 34.13 -11.45
N ALA A 542 -0.11 35.27 -11.60
CA ALA A 542 1.28 35.36 -12.07
C ALA A 542 2.34 35.21 -10.97
N GLU A 543 1.94 35.23 -9.69
CA GLU A 543 2.81 35.25 -8.51
C GLU A 543 2.33 34.23 -7.47
N ASP A 544 3.17 33.93 -6.47
CA ASP A 544 2.77 33.13 -5.30
C ASP A 544 1.56 33.74 -4.57
N THR A 545 0.62 32.90 -4.13
CA THR A 545 -0.56 33.30 -3.33
C THR A 545 -0.78 32.33 -2.17
N VAL A 546 -1.52 32.75 -1.14
CA VAL A 546 -1.71 31.95 0.09
C VAL A 546 -2.73 30.84 -0.16
N ALA A 547 -2.38 29.60 0.21
CA ALA A 547 -3.24 28.41 0.10
C ALA A 547 -3.74 27.88 1.44
N GLY A 548 -3.00 28.14 2.52
CA GLY A 548 -3.40 27.77 3.87
C GLY A 548 -2.66 28.56 4.94
N VAL A 549 -3.33 28.74 6.08
CA VAL A 549 -2.86 29.56 7.20
C VAL A 549 -3.11 28.91 8.56
N ILE A 550 -2.36 29.35 9.56
CA ILE A 550 -2.69 29.17 10.97
C ILE A 550 -3.00 30.54 11.58
N ASN A 551 -4.10 30.65 12.32
CA ASN A 551 -4.49 31.83 13.09
C ASN A 551 -4.34 31.57 14.60
N THR A 552 -3.92 32.60 15.33
CA THR A 552 -3.97 32.62 16.80
C THR A 552 -4.87 33.76 17.26
N PHE A 553 -6.04 33.42 17.83
CA PHE A 553 -7.08 34.38 18.21
C PHE A 553 -7.40 34.28 19.71
N GLU A 554 -6.78 35.14 20.53
CA GLU A 554 -7.11 35.33 21.96
C GLU A 554 -7.19 34.02 22.79
N GLY A 555 -6.29 33.07 22.51
CA GLY A 555 -6.26 31.75 23.17
C GLY A 555 -7.00 30.64 22.42
N ARG A 556 -7.46 30.89 21.20
CA ARG A 556 -7.89 29.88 20.22
C ARG A 556 -6.85 29.71 19.12
N GLU A 557 -6.72 28.48 18.65
CA GLU A 557 -5.86 28.10 17.53
C GLU A 557 -6.74 27.59 16.37
N GLN A 558 -6.48 28.05 15.14
CA GLN A 558 -7.22 27.61 13.95
C GLN A 558 -6.27 27.37 12.77
N PHE A 559 -6.41 26.23 12.09
CA PHE A 559 -5.72 25.92 10.82
C PHE A 559 -6.75 26.00 9.69
N VAL A 560 -6.42 26.63 8.56
CA VAL A 560 -7.35 26.88 7.45
C VAL A 560 -6.74 26.48 6.11
N TRP A 561 -7.50 25.72 5.31
CA TRP A 561 -7.24 25.44 3.90
C TRP A 561 -8.21 26.20 2.99
N PHE A 562 -7.67 26.87 1.97
CA PHE A 562 -8.45 27.56 0.93
C PHE A 562 -8.58 26.68 -0.34
N ILE A 563 -8.72 25.36 -0.17
CA ILE A 563 -8.80 24.35 -1.24
C ILE A 563 -9.80 23.24 -0.87
N GLY A 564 -10.51 22.73 -1.89
CA GLY A 564 -11.41 21.58 -1.82
C GLY A 564 -10.71 20.29 -1.39
N TRP A 565 -11.50 19.30 -0.96
CA TRP A 565 -10.99 18.05 -0.39
C TRP A 565 -11.59 16.82 -1.06
N ALA A 566 -10.73 15.88 -1.48
CA ALA A 566 -11.10 14.72 -2.28
C ALA A 566 -10.04 13.59 -2.14
N ALA A 567 -9.89 13.07 -0.92
CA ALA A 567 -8.85 12.10 -0.59
C ALA A 567 -9.14 10.67 -1.11
N ASP A 568 -10.24 10.49 -1.85
CA ASP A 568 -10.56 9.30 -2.65
C ASP A 568 -9.79 9.23 -3.97
N TRP A 569 -9.54 10.37 -4.64
CA TRP A 569 -8.84 10.41 -5.95
C TRP A 569 -7.65 11.36 -6.03
N SER A 570 -7.49 12.30 -5.08
CA SER A 570 -6.40 13.29 -5.13
C SER A 570 -5.17 12.87 -4.29
N GLN A 571 -4.03 12.68 -4.96
CA GLN A 571 -2.69 12.59 -4.35
C GLN A 571 -2.43 13.79 -3.42
N THR A 572 -2.79 14.99 -3.89
CA THR A 572 -2.55 16.27 -3.22
C THR A 572 -3.27 16.39 -1.89
N THR A 573 -4.56 16.03 -1.81
CA THR A 573 -5.28 16.08 -0.53
C THR A 573 -4.85 14.95 0.41
N ASN A 574 -4.44 13.79 -0.13
CA ASN A 574 -3.76 12.76 0.64
C ASN A 574 -2.41 13.23 1.20
N PHE A 575 -1.64 14.10 0.52
CA PHE A 575 -0.44 14.71 1.10
C PHE A 575 -0.77 15.75 2.18
N LEU A 576 -1.71 16.66 1.90
CA LEU A 576 -1.99 17.82 2.75
C LEU A 576 -2.76 17.46 4.05
N GLN A 577 -3.38 16.27 4.13
CA GLN A 577 -4.07 15.84 5.35
C GLN A 577 -3.11 15.69 6.54
N HIS A 578 -1.92 15.14 6.34
CA HIS A 578 -0.96 14.85 7.39
C HIS A 578 -0.52 16.11 8.16
N ALA A 579 -0.44 17.26 7.47
CA ALA A 579 -0.13 18.54 8.10
C ALA A 579 -1.16 18.92 9.16
N HIS A 580 -2.45 18.88 8.81
CA HIS A 580 -3.51 19.27 9.74
C HIS A 580 -3.84 18.17 10.77
N ILE A 581 -3.65 16.89 10.45
CA ILE A 581 -3.80 15.76 11.38
C ILE A 581 -2.75 15.83 12.50
N HIS A 582 -1.46 15.99 12.18
CA HIS A 582 -0.42 16.16 13.19
C HIS A 582 -0.56 17.49 13.94
N TRP A 583 -1.00 18.56 13.27
CA TRP A 583 -1.28 19.83 13.95
C TRP A 583 -2.42 19.71 14.97
N ILE A 584 -3.59 19.17 14.59
CA ILE A 584 -4.77 19.16 15.44
C ILE A 584 -4.59 18.27 16.69
N THR A 585 -3.87 17.15 16.53
CA THR A 585 -3.50 16.20 17.60
C THR A 585 -2.27 16.64 18.40
N ARG A 586 -1.58 17.73 18.01
CA ARG A 586 -0.25 18.12 18.49
C ARG A 586 0.81 16.99 18.37
N GLY A 587 0.59 16.05 17.44
CA GLY A 587 1.42 14.87 17.25
C GLY A 587 1.27 13.78 18.32
N VAL A 588 0.25 13.87 19.20
CA VAL A 588 -0.05 12.85 20.22
C VAL A 588 -1.44 12.29 19.97
N PHE A 589 -1.53 11.03 19.54
CA PHE A 589 -2.80 10.42 19.18
C PHE A 589 -2.80 8.90 19.31
N LEU A 590 -3.99 8.34 19.52
CA LEU A 590 -4.25 6.92 19.34
C LEU A 590 -4.17 6.62 17.84
N GLY A 591 -3.32 5.67 17.46
CA GLY A 591 -3.02 5.36 16.06
C GLY A 591 -1.53 5.27 15.76
N LYS A 592 -1.20 4.93 14.51
CA LYS A 592 0.16 4.75 13.99
C LYS A 592 0.30 5.34 12.58
N ARG A 593 1.53 5.68 12.19
CA ARG A 593 1.92 5.76 10.77
C ARG A 593 3.01 4.73 10.50
N LYS A 594 2.83 3.97 9.41
CA LYS A 594 3.83 3.09 8.78
C LYS A 594 3.52 3.10 7.28
N VAL A 595 4.54 3.04 6.43
CA VAL A 595 4.39 2.98 4.96
C VAL A 595 4.91 1.65 4.47
N HIS A 596 4.06 0.86 3.82
CA HIS A 596 4.39 -0.51 3.41
C HIS A 596 4.56 -0.64 1.89
N LEU A 597 5.83 -0.72 1.49
CA LEU A 597 6.38 -0.95 0.14
C LEU A 597 6.39 -2.42 -0.31
N SER A 598 5.31 -3.18 -0.15
CA SER A 598 5.30 -4.61 -0.54
C SER A 598 4.98 -4.79 -2.03
N THR A 599 5.90 -5.41 -2.76
CA THR A 599 5.88 -5.58 -4.22
C THR A 599 6.07 -7.06 -4.56
N GLN A 600 4.98 -7.71 -4.96
CA GLN A 600 4.95 -9.13 -5.27
C GLN A 600 5.21 -9.35 -6.77
N VAL A 601 6.08 -10.30 -7.06
CA VAL A 601 6.39 -10.77 -8.41
C VAL A 601 5.82 -12.17 -8.57
N ASP A 602 4.76 -12.25 -9.35
CA ASP A 602 4.06 -13.46 -9.76
C ASP A 602 4.80 -14.16 -10.95
N ASP A 603 4.29 -15.31 -11.41
CA ASP A 603 4.84 -16.16 -12.48
C ASP A 603 6.31 -16.65 -12.30
N VAL A 604 6.93 -16.58 -11.12
CA VAL A 604 8.37 -16.91 -10.99
C VAL A 604 8.60 -18.40 -11.30
N GLN A 605 9.71 -18.69 -12.02
CA GLN A 605 10.03 -19.94 -12.75
C GLN A 605 9.31 -20.15 -14.09
N LEU A 606 8.18 -19.49 -14.39
CA LEU A 606 7.48 -19.65 -15.66
C LEU A 606 8.08 -18.81 -16.81
N ALA A 607 7.70 -19.17 -18.04
CA ALA A 607 7.73 -18.26 -19.18
C ALA A 607 6.35 -17.62 -19.37
N THR A 608 6.30 -16.32 -19.66
CA THR A 608 5.05 -15.58 -19.90
C THR A 608 5.01 -15.11 -21.36
N GLY A 609 3.93 -15.43 -22.08
CA GLY A 609 3.71 -14.98 -23.45
C GLY A 609 3.40 -13.48 -23.53
N LEU A 610 4.14 -12.75 -24.37
CA LEU A 610 4.13 -11.29 -24.36
C LEU A 610 2.94 -10.68 -25.11
N TYR A 611 2.41 -9.56 -24.58
CA TYR A 611 1.44 -8.72 -25.30
C TYR A 611 2.05 -8.12 -26.57
N PHE A 612 3.30 -7.65 -26.45
CA PHE A 612 4.08 -7.09 -27.55
C PHE A 612 5.58 -7.30 -27.32
N PRO A 613 6.33 -7.87 -28.29
CA PRO A 613 5.88 -8.41 -29.57
C PRO A 613 4.99 -9.66 -29.40
N ALA A 614 3.81 -9.64 -30.02
CA ALA A 614 2.79 -10.67 -29.81
C ALA A 614 3.19 -12.02 -30.45
N GLY A 615 3.32 -13.06 -29.62
CA GLY A 615 3.72 -14.41 -30.05
C GLY A 615 5.18 -14.77 -29.73
N GLU A 616 5.93 -13.85 -29.13
CA GLU A 616 7.16 -14.18 -28.41
C GLU A 616 6.84 -14.43 -26.92
N GLU A 617 7.74 -15.10 -26.20
CA GLU A 617 7.63 -15.36 -24.76
C GLU A 617 8.92 -14.94 -24.03
N PHE A 618 8.84 -14.71 -22.72
CA PHE A 618 10.00 -14.39 -21.89
C PHE A 618 9.98 -15.17 -20.58
N LYS A 619 11.11 -15.78 -20.21
CA LYS A 619 11.43 -16.26 -18.85
C LYS A 619 12.62 -15.45 -18.34
N ILE A 620 12.49 -14.92 -17.13
CA ILE A 620 13.52 -14.18 -16.36
C ILE A 620 14.83 -14.98 -16.25
N ARG A 621 15.97 -14.28 -16.24
CA ARG A 621 17.32 -14.87 -16.16
C ARG A 621 17.98 -14.59 -14.83
N THR A 622 19.00 -15.39 -14.48
CA THR A 622 19.87 -15.17 -13.31
C THR A 622 20.48 -13.77 -13.28
N ASP A 623 20.99 -13.30 -14.42
CA ASP A 623 21.64 -12.00 -14.55
C ASP A 623 20.65 -10.84 -14.28
N ASP A 624 19.35 -11.03 -14.60
CA ASP A 624 18.31 -10.05 -14.26
C ASP A 624 18.07 -10.00 -12.74
N LEU A 625 18.13 -11.15 -12.03
CA LEU A 625 18.06 -11.20 -10.56
C LEU A 625 19.27 -10.50 -9.92
N GLU A 626 20.49 -10.75 -10.39
CA GLU A 626 21.71 -10.06 -9.92
C GLU A 626 21.62 -8.53 -10.08
N GLY A 627 21.01 -8.09 -11.20
CA GLY A 627 20.65 -6.69 -11.42
C GLY A 627 19.69 -6.15 -10.35
N HIS A 628 18.67 -6.93 -9.95
CA HIS A 628 17.72 -6.54 -8.89
C HIS A 628 18.34 -6.56 -7.50
N VAL A 629 19.18 -7.52 -7.13
CA VAL A 629 19.90 -7.53 -5.84
C VAL A 629 20.79 -6.27 -5.71
N THR A 630 21.52 -5.94 -6.79
CA THR A 630 22.37 -4.73 -6.86
C THR A 630 21.52 -3.45 -6.74
N TRP A 631 20.39 -3.39 -7.44
CA TRP A 631 19.49 -2.24 -7.41
C TRP A 631 18.79 -2.06 -6.06
N GLN A 632 18.26 -3.11 -5.43
CA GLN A 632 17.64 -3.04 -4.10
C GLN A 632 18.62 -2.46 -3.08
N THR A 633 19.89 -2.87 -3.13
CA THR A 633 20.96 -2.33 -2.29
C THR A 633 21.18 -0.84 -2.54
N SER A 634 21.19 -0.42 -3.82
CA SER A 634 21.32 0.99 -4.23
C SER A 634 20.11 1.86 -3.87
N LEU A 635 18.90 1.30 -3.89
CA LEU A 635 17.66 1.96 -3.52
C LEU A 635 17.60 2.20 -2.00
N ASN A 636 17.80 1.16 -1.19
CA ASN A 636 17.81 1.28 0.28
C ASN A 636 18.84 2.29 0.80
N ALA A 637 19.98 2.43 0.12
CA ALA A 637 20.99 3.46 0.44
C ALA A 637 20.55 4.91 0.16
N ARG A 638 19.43 5.13 -0.56
CA ARG A 638 18.86 6.45 -0.89
C ARG A 638 17.51 6.72 -0.21
N LEU A 639 16.78 5.68 0.19
CA LEU A 639 15.50 5.83 0.90
C LEU A 639 15.69 6.55 2.27
N PRO A 640 14.64 7.16 2.83
CA PRO A 640 14.70 7.75 4.17
C PRO A 640 15.16 6.73 5.22
N ALA A 641 15.94 7.20 6.20
CA ALA A 641 16.57 6.34 7.20
C ALA A 641 15.55 5.43 7.90
N GLY A 642 15.89 4.15 8.11
CA GLY A 642 14.97 3.15 8.68
C GLY A 642 14.08 2.45 7.66
N SER A 643 14.25 2.70 6.36
CA SER A 643 13.61 1.90 5.31
C SER A 643 14.28 0.52 5.16
N ASP A 644 13.50 -0.50 4.79
CA ASP A 644 13.97 -1.82 4.32
C ASP A 644 13.03 -2.28 3.20
N TYR A 645 13.47 -2.13 1.95
CA TYR A 645 12.72 -2.47 0.75
C TYR A 645 13.31 -3.68 0.02
N TRP A 646 12.46 -4.62 -0.39
CA TRP A 646 12.82 -5.81 -1.16
C TRP A 646 11.59 -6.39 -1.88
N LEU A 647 11.83 -7.15 -2.94
CA LEU A 647 10.79 -7.87 -3.70
C LEU A 647 10.39 -9.19 -3.02
N GLU A 648 9.11 -9.55 -3.13
CA GLU A 648 8.59 -10.86 -2.73
C GLU A 648 8.27 -11.70 -3.99
N MET A 649 8.87 -12.89 -4.10
CA MET A 649 8.76 -13.79 -5.25
C MET A 649 7.69 -14.86 -5.01
N ALA A 650 6.69 -14.94 -5.88
CA ALA A 650 5.65 -15.97 -5.86
C ALA A 650 5.96 -17.05 -6.90
N HIS A 651 6.27 -18.25 -6.44
CA HIS A 651 6.94 -19.29 -7.24
C HIS A 651 6.01 -20.37 -7.80
N ASN A 652 6.32 -20.87 -9.00
CA ASN A 652 5.67 -21.99 -9.67
C ASN A 652 6.66 -23.12 -10.01
N GLY A 653 6.79 -24.12 -9.12
CA GLY A 653 7.78 -25.18 -9.25
C GLY A 653 7.71 -26.03 -10.53
N ASN A 654 6.58 -26.09 -11.23
CA ASN A 654 6.51 -26.79 -12.52
C ASN A 654 7.34 -26.07 -13.60
N GLY A 655 7.59 -24.77 -13.47
CA GLY A 655 8.43 -23.98 -14.40
C GLY A 655 9.94 -24.25 -14.26
N ASP A 656 10.38 -24.79 -13.12
CA ASP A 656 11.69 -25.43 -12.96
C ASP A 656 11.66 -26.77 -13.72
N ILE A 657 10.72 -27.66 -13.37
CA ILE A 657 10.66 -29.00 -13.95
C ILE A 657 10.54 -29.00 -15.47
N ILE A 658 9.79 -28.07 -16.08
CA ILE A 658 9.75 -27.86 -17.54
C ILE A 658 11.17 -27.58 -18.09
N ALA A 659 11.89 -26.62 -17.52
CA ALA A 659 13.24 -26.27 -17.96
C ALA A 659 14.28 -27.36 -17.64
N ALA A 660 14.05 -28.17 -16.62
CA ALA A 660 14.89 -29.31 -16.24
C ALA A 660 14.76 -30.50 -17.20
N VAL A 661 13.53 -30.88 -17.59
CA VAL A 661 13.31 -31.99 -18.54
C VAL A 661 13.75 -31.64 -19.96
N GLU A 662 13.71 -30.36 -20.34
CA GLU A 662 14.22 -29.88 -21.63
C GLU A 662 15.76 -29.89 -21.73
N GLN A 663 16.50 -30.12 -20.64
CA GLN A 663 17.96 -30.22 -20.71
C GLN A 663 18.42 -31.47 -21.46
N PRO A 664 19.62 -31.47 -22.10
CA PRO A 664 20.17 -32.64 -22.80
C PRO A 664 20.44 -33.91 -21.96
N THR A 665 20.14 -33.88 -20.67
CA THR A 665 20.21 -35.00 -19.72
C THR A 665 18.92 -35.18 -18.91
N GLY A 666 17.81 -34.53 -19.30
CA GLY A 666 16.50 -34.64 -18.66
C GLY A 666 16.03 -36.10 -18.59
N ASP A 667 15.95 -36.77 -19.74
CA ASP A 667 15.58 -38.19 -19.91
C ASP A 667 16.32 -39.17 -18.97
N ASP A 668 17.55 -38.84 -18.56
CA ASP A 668 18.43 -39.70 -17.72
C ASP A 668 18.30 -39.40 -16.22
N LEU A 669 17.78 -38.23 -15.82
CA LEU A 669 17.87 -37.68 -14.45
C LEU A 669 16.51 -37.27 -13.85
N CYS A 670 15.54 -36.92 -14.69
CA CYS A 670 14.17 -36.63 -14.32
C CYS A 670 13.31 -37.90 -14.44
N VAL A 671 12.57 -38.21 -13.38
CA VAL A 671 11.62 -39.32 -13.34
C VAL A 671 10.35 -38.83 -12.65
N PRO A 672 9.24 -38.61 -13.39
CA PRO A 672 9.11 -38.73 -14.84
C PRO A 672 10.00 -37.76 -15.63
N ASP A 673 10.22 -38.10 -16.90
CA ASP A 673 10.95 -37.35 -17.94
C ASP A 673 10.11 -36.22 -18.58
N TYR A 674 9.04 -35.81 -17.90
CA TYR A 674 8.12 -34.73 -18.28
C TYR A 674 7.64 -34.00 -17.02
N ALA A 675 7.22 -32.74 -17.20
CA ALA A 675 6.55 -31.93 -16.17
C ALA A 675 5.04 -32.27 -16.09
N VAL A 676 4.29 -31.63 -15.17
CA VAL A 676 2.82 -31.68 -15.27
C VAL A 676 2.37 -30.84 -16.46
N ASP A 677 1.55 -31.43 -17.33
CA ASP A 677 0.93 -30.78 -18.50
C ASP A 677 -0.54 -31.25 -18.63
N TYR A 678 -1.39 -30.42 -19.23
CA TYR A 678 -2.82 -30.66 -19.41
C TYR A 678 -3.44 -29.74 -20.48
N ASP A 679 -4.56 -30.16 -21.09
CA ASP A 679 -5.39 -29.26 -21.90
C ASP A 679 -5.93 -28.11 -21.03
N TYR A 680 -5.34 -26.91 -21.18
CA TYR A 680 -5.71 -25.72 -20.41
C TYR A 680 -7.24 -25.45 -20.50
N PRO A 681 -7.94 -25.33 -19.37
CA PRO A 681 -9.37 -25.04 -19.37
C PRO A 681 -9.62 -23.62 -19.90
N PRO A 682 -10.73 -23.38 -20.63
CA PRO A 682 -11.10 -22.02 -21.01
C PRO A 682 -11.55 -21.21 -19.79
N ASP A 683 -11.12 -19.96 -19.72
CA ASP A 683 -11.41 -19.01 -18.64
C ASP A 683 -12.91 -18.97 -18.30
N THR A 684 -13.22 -19.02 -17.01
CA THR A 684 -14.59 -18.74 -16.54
C THR A 684 -14.86 -17.23 -16.64
N PRO A 685 -16.14 -16.79 -16.62
CA PRO A 685 -16.45 -15.42 -16.27
C PRO A 685 -15.80 -15.02 -14.94
N LEU A 686 -15.48 -13.73 -14.79
CA LEU A 686 -15.00 -13.19 -13.52
C LEU A 686 -16.06 -13.36 -12.43
N GLU A 687 -15.61 -13.61 -11.20
CA GLU A 687 -16.47 -13.88 -10.02
C GLU A 687 -17.39 -15.10 -10.16
N TRP A 688 -17.09 -16.02 -11.09
CA TRP A 688 -17.88 -17.23 -11.28
C TRP A 688 -17.77 -18.19 -10.09
N THR A 689 -18.90 -18.42 -9.41
CA THR A 689 -19.00 -19.33 -8.27
C THR A 689 -19.17 -20.78 -8.73
N LYS A 690 -18.22 -21.65 -8.40
CA LYS A 690 -18.32 -23.07 -8.76
C LYS A 690 -19.34 -23.80 -7.85
N PRO A 691 -20.27 -24.60 -8.40
CA PRO A 691 -21.06 -25.52 -7.59
C PRO A 691 -20.15 -26.52 -6.84
N PRO A 692 -20.22 -26.63 -5.50
CA PRO A 692 -19.33 -27.51 -4.73
C PRO A 692 -19.46 -28.98 -5.13
N GLY A 693 -18.35 -29.71 -5.15
CA GLY A 693 -18.28 -31.10 -5.59
C GLY A 693 -18.42 -31.30 -7.11
N THR A 694 -18.21 -30.24 -7.92
CA THR A 694 -18.20 -30.31 -9.39
C THR A 694 -16.85 -29.89 -9.98
N GLY A 695 -16.73 -29.88 -11.31
CA GLY A 695 -15.46 -29.73 -12.02
C GLY A 695 -15.00 -31.07 -12.62
N GLU A 696 -13.79 -31.08 -13.18
CA GLU A 696 -13.13 -32.24 -13.78
C GLU A 696 -11.63 -32.10 -13.48
N ASP A 697 -10.98 -33.17 -13.01
CA ASP A 697 -9.55 -33.17 -12.73
C ASP A 697 -8.75 -32.93 -14.02
N LYS A 698 -7.80 -31.98 -14.00
CA LYS A 698 -6.94 -31.65 -15.14
C LYS A 698 -5.57 -32.33 -15.07
N TRP A 699 -5.01 -32.42 -13.88
CA TRP A 699 -3.80 -33.19 -13.63
C TRP A 699 -4.10 -34.70 -13.71
N SER A 700 -3.26 -35.43 -14.45
CA SER A 700 -3.28 -36.90 -14.56
C SER A 700 -3.36 -37.62 -13.19
N ASP A 701 -3.96 -38.81 -13.15
CA ASP A 701 -4.08 -39.65 -11.95
C ASP A 701 -2.74 -40.17 -11.40
N GLU A 702 -1.66 -40.10 -12.18
CA GLU A 702 -0.32 -40.53 -11.76
C GLU A 702 0.38 -39.56 -10.80
N PHE A 703 0.02 -38.28 -10.83
CA PHE A 703 0.51 -37.28 -9.88
C PHE A 703 -0.31 -37.37 -8.59
N VAL A 704 0.17 -38.15 -7.64
CA VAL A 704 -0.53 -38.45 -6.37
C VAL A 704 -0.16 -37.43 -5.29
N TYR A 705 -1.16 -36.90 -4.57
CA TYR A 705 -0.97 -35.99 -3.44
C TYR A 705 -0.07 -36.62 -2.34
N GLY A 706 0.97 -35.90 -1.92
CA GLY A 706 2.02 -36.36 -1.02
C GLY A 706 3.16 -37.13 -1.70
N GLU A 707 3.11 -37.32 -3.02
CA GLU A 707 4.07 -38.11 -3.82
C GLU A 707 4.62 -37.28 -4.99
N TYR A 708 5.14 -36.07 -4.69
CA TYR A 708 5.95 -35.28 -5.63
C TYR A 708 7.14 -36.12 -6.14
N PRO A 709 7.25 -36.43 -7.45
CA PRO A 709 8.11 -37.50 -7.94
C PRO A 709 9.55 -37.09 -8.27
N TRP A 710 9.78 -35.84 -8.71
CA TRP A 710 11.08 -35.43 -9.25
C TRP A 710 12.17 -35.36 -8.16
N SER A 711 13.39 -35.74 -8.55
CA SER A 711 14.55 -35.69 -7.65
C SER A 711 15.16 -34.29 -7.59
N GLU A 712 15.83 -33.98 -6.48
CA GLU A 712 16.69 -32.80 -6.34
C GLU A 712 17.76 -32.71 -7.45
N THR A 713 18.15 -33.84 -8.04
CA THR A 713 19.09 -33.90 -9.18
C THR A 713 18.44 -33.56 -10.52
N CYS A 714 17.11 -33.67 -10.63
CA CYS A 714 16.33 -33.16 -11.77
C CYS A 714 16.11 -31.64 -11.63
N ALA A 715 15.57 -31.17 -10.51
CA ALA A 715 15.34 -29.72 -10.28
C ALA A 715 16.64 -28.88 -10.38
N LYS A 716 17.79 -29.48 -10.06
CA LYS A 716 19.12 -28.86 -10.28
C LYS A 716 19.59 -28.79 -11.74
N LEU A 717 18.71 -29.07 -12.71
CA LEU A 717 18.97 -28.87 -14.13
C LEU A 717 18.46 -27.52 -14.64
N ASP A 718 17.54 -26.83 -13.95
CA ASP A 718 17.29 -25.41 -14.20
C ASP A 718 18.32 -24.56 -13.41
N ASP A 719 19.24 -23.91 -14.13
CA ASP A 719 20.20 -22.95 -13.56
C ASP A 719 19.47 -21.79 -12.85
N PHE A 720 18.28 -21.39 -13.30
CA PHE A 720 17.48 -20.33 -12.68
C PHE A 720 16.89 -20.74 -11.33
N ALA A 721 16.33 -21.96 -11.23
CA ALA A 721 15.88 -22.48 -9.93
C ALA A 721 17.07 -22.74 -8.99
N SER A 722 18.18 -23.24 -9.54
CA SER A 722 19.42 -23.50 -8.81
C SER A 722 20.08 -22.24 -8.24
N TRP A 723 19.83 -21.05 -8.82
CA TRP A 723 20.34 -19.77 -8.33
C TRP A 723 19.91 -19.44 -6.89
N PHE A 724 18.73 -19.91 -6.48
CA PHE A 724 18.17 -19.75 -5.13
C PHE A 724 18.76 -20.72 -4.08
N LEU A 725 19.62 -21.67 -4.48
CA LEU A 725 20.33 -22.56 -3.55
C LEU A 725 21.50 -21.89 -2.83
N ASP A 726 21.96 -20.74 -3.34
CA ASP A 726 22.89 -19.88 -2.62
C ASP A 726 22.14 -19.03 -1.58
N SER A 727 22.67 -18.98 -0.35
CA SER A 727 21.98 -18.35 0.76
C SER A 727 21.92 -16.82 0.67
N ASP A 728 22.88 -16.19 0.01
CA ASP A 728 22.93 -14.73 -0.10
C ASP A 728 22.01 -14.27 -1.25
N ASN A 729 21.95 -15.04 -2.34
CA ASN A 729 20.95 -14.92 -3.40
C ASN A 729 19.52 -15.07 -2.89
N LEU A 730 19.24 -16.14 -2.13
CA LEU A 730 17.92 -16.41 -1.55
C LEU A 730 17.48 -15.27 -0.63
N ASN A 731 18.31 -14.90 0.35
CA ASN A 731 17.92 -13.93 1.38
C ASN A 731 17.95 -12.45 0.91
N ALA A 732 18.30 -12.19 -0.36
CA ALA A 732 18.09 -10.91 -1.01
C ALA A 732 16.61 -10.61 -1.31
N PHE A 733 15.74 -11.63 -1.25
CA PHE A 733 14.30 -11.52 -1.53
C PHE A 733 13.45 -12.06 -0.38
N ALA A 734 12.13 -12.04 -0.58
CA ALA A 734 11.15 -12.82 0.16
C ALA A 734 10.44 -13.79 -0.78
N HIS A 735 9.76 -14.80 -0.24
CA HIS A 735 9.27 -15.93 -1.03
C HIS A 735 7.88 -16.41 -0.56
N LEU A 736 7.01 -16.75 -1.51
CA LEU A 736 5.76 -17.47 -1.24
C LEU A 736 5.37 -18.41 -2.39
N SER A 737 4.32 -19.20 -2.17
CA SER A 737 3.76 -20.08 -3.19
C SER A 737 2.88 -19.32 -4.18
N HIS A 738 2.87 -19.75 -5.45
CA HIS A 738 1.93 -19.30 -6.48
C HIS A 738 1.16 -20.46 -7.15
N THR A 739 1.00 -21.60 -6.45
CA THR A 739 0.66 -22.94 -7.01
C THR A 739 1.75 -23.56 -7.88
N PHE A 740 1.68 -24.86 -8.17
CA PHE A 740 2.76 -25.58 -8.84
C PHE A 740 2.80 -25.29 -10.34
N THR A 741 1.65 -25.39 -11.04
CA THR A 741 1.57 -25.26 -12.51
C THR A 741 0.90 -23.98 -13.02
N HIS A 742 0.39 -23.13 -12.11
CA HIS A 742 -0.51 -22.02 -12.46
C HIS A 742 -1.78 -22.52 -13.19
N LEU A 743 -2.42 -23.58 -12.68
CA LEU A 743 -3.75 -24.01 -13.13
C LEU A 743 -4.82 -22.98 -12.75
N GLU A 744 -5.72 -22.65 -13.67
CA GLU A 744 -6.87 -21.78 -13.43
C GLU A 744 -7.90 -22.40 -12.47
N LEU A 745 -7.97 -21.88 -11.23
CA LEU A 745 -8.67 -22.53 -10.12
C LEU A 745 -10.17 -22.23 -10.05
N ASN A 746 -10.74 -21.35 -10.87
CA ASN A 746 -12.17 -21.03 -10.80
C ASN A 746 -13.07 -22.26 -10.99
N ASN A 747 -12.70 -23.23 -11.84
CA ASN A 747 -13.45 -24.47 -12.07
C ASN A 747 -12.69 -25.76 -11.69
N ALA A 748 -11.51 -25.64 -11.08
CA ALA A 748 -10.71 -26.79 -10.64
C ALA A 748 -11.40 -27.59 -9.52
N THR A 749 -11.04 -28.87 -9.39
CA THR A 749 -11.55 -29.75 -8.33
C THR A 749 -10.78 -29.54 -7.02
N TYR A 750 -11.29 -30.10 -5.91
CA TYR A 750 -10.53 -30.21 -4.66
C TYR A 750 -9.16 -30.88 -4.88
N LYS A 751 -9.13 -31.93 -5.72
CA LYS A 751 -7.97 -32.82 -5.90
C LYS A 751 -6.86 -32.13 -6.67
N ASP A 752 -7.18 -31.35 -7.70
CA ASP A 752 -6.18 -30.51 -8.37
C ASP A 752 -5.67 -29.43 -7.42
N ALA A 753 -6.58 -28.67 -6.79
CA ALA A 753 -6.23 -27.58 -5.88
C ALA A 753 -5.40 -28.01 -4.66
N ALA A 754 -5.55 -29.26 -4.20
CA ALA A 754 -4.71 -29.84 -3.15
C ALA A 754 -3.30 -30.18 -3.67
N ARG A 755 -3.20 -30.77 -4.87
CA ARG A 755 -1.93 -31.10 -5.53
C ARG A 755 -1.11 -29.85 -5.87
N GLU A 756 -1.77 -28.79 -6.33
CA GLU A 756 -1.17 -27.49 -6.62
C GLU A 756 -0.40 -26.86 -5.45
N ILE A 757 -0.84 -27.09 -4.21
CA ILE A 757 -0.17 -26.56 -3.01
C ILE A 757 0.88 -27.56 -2.49
N ASP A 758 0.54 -28.84 -2.48
CA ASP A 758 1.41 -29.93 -1.99
C ASP A 758 2.69 -30.07 -2.82
N PHE A 759 2.57 -30.16 -4.15
CA PHE A 759 3.72 -30.30 -5.04
C PHE A 759 4.60 -29.05 -5.02
N ASN A 760 4.01 -27.86 -4.97
CA ASN A 760 4.79 -26.63 -4.91
C ASN A 760 5.55 -26.49 -3.59
N ARG A 761 4.98 -26.89 -2.46
CA ARG A 761 5.71 -26.95 -1.19
C ARG A 761 6.78 -28.03 -1.17
N ALA A 762 6.51 -29.21 -1.73
CA ALA A 762 7.51 -30.27 -1.85
C ALA A 762 8.72 -29.81 -2.67
N TRP A 763 8.49 -29.13 -3.80
CA TRP A 763 9.52 -28.49 -4.61
C TRP A 763 10.24 -27.35 -3.87
N MET A 764 9.52 -26.39 -3.27
CA MET A 764 10.15 -25.28 -2.52
C MET A 764 11.02 -25.78 -1.37
N SER A 765 10.66 -26.89 -0.72
CA SER A 765 11.45 -27.53 0.34
C SER A 765 12.65 -28.32 -0.22
N GLN A 766 12.46 -29.02 -1.34
CA GLN A 766 13.55 -29.69 -2.08
C GLN A 766 14.63 -28.70 -2.54
N MET A 767 14.23 -27.50 -2.98
CA MET A 767 15.12 -26.42 -3.41
C MET A 767 15.48 -25.43 -2.30
N GLY A 768 15.10 -25.71 -1.04
CA GLY A 768 15.49 -24.93 0.14
C GLY A 768 14.92 -23.50 0.23
N ILE A 769 13.99 -23.13 -0.65
CA ILE A 769 13.35 -21.80 -0.69
C ILE A 769 12.50 -21.57 0.57
N ASP A 770 11.94 -22.64 1.15
CA ASP A 770 11.21 -22.60 2.43
C ASP A 770 12.11 -22.28 3.65
N GLN A 771 13.44 -22.32 3.50
CA GLN A 771 14.42 -21.96 4.52
C GLN A 771 14.83 -20.47 4.46
N ALA A 772 14.25 -19.67 3.56
CA ALA A 772 14.54 -18.24 3.46
C ALA A 772 14.12 -17.48 4.74
N GLN A 773 14.91 -16.47 5.13
CA GLN A 773 14.61 -15.59 6.28
C GLN A 773 13.26 -14.87 6.14
N ARG A 774 12.76 -14.73 4.91
CA ARG A 774 11.50 -14.07 4.57
C ARG A 774 10.56 -14.98 3.77
N TYR A 775 10.40 -16.25 4.18
CA TYR A 775 9.38 -17.14 3.61
C TYR A 775 7.99 -16.90 4.22
N SER A 776 6.95 -16.82 3.38
CA SER A 776 5.54 -16.84 3.77
C SER A 776 5.00 -18.27 3.64
N THR A 777 4.80 -18.95 4.77
CA THR A 777 4.42 -20.38 4.82
C THR A 777 2.92 -20.58 4.69
N ASN A 778 2.11 -19.68 5.28
CA ASN A 778 0.65 -19.75 5.24
C ASN A 778 0.03 -18.93 4.09
N GLY A 779 0.89 -18.25 3.33
CA GLY A 779 0.57 -17.34 2.24
C GLY A 779 0.60 -17.98 0.86
N LEU A 780 -0.30 -17.53 -0.01
CA LEU A 780 -0.40 -17.90 -1.41
C LEU A 780 -0.79 -16.68 -2.26
N VAL A 781 -0.15 -16.50 -3.42
CA VAL A 781 -0.79 -15.77 -4.52
C VAL A 781 -1.62 -16.76 -5.33
N PRO A 782 -2.95 -16.62 -5.44
CA PRO A 782 -3.73 -17.51 -6.30
C PRO A 782 -3.42 -17.25 -7.78
N PRO A 783 -3.28 -18.29 -8.63
CA PRO A 783 -3.00 -18.12 -10.06
C PRO A 783 -4.10 -17.28 -10.71
N ALA A 784 -3.71 -16.21 -11.41
CA ALA A 784 -4.58 -15.15 -11.93
C ALA A 784 -5.68 -14.64 -10.96
N ILE A 785 -5.45 -14.71 -9.64
CA ILE A 785 -6.44 -14.37 -8.59
C ILE A 785 -7.75 -15.19 -8.74
N THR A 786 -7.62 -16.48 -9.04
CA THR A 786 -8.75 -17.41 -9.23
C THR A 786 -8.96 -18.37 -8.06
N GLY A 787 -10.07 -19.10 -8.08
CA GLY A 787 -10.47 -20.02 -6.99
C GLY A 787 -11.18 -19.34 -5.81
N LEU A 788 -11.17 -18.01 -5.73
CA LEU A 788 -11.75 -17.22 -4.63
C LEU A 788 -13.29 -17.29 -4.51
N HIS A 789 -13.98 -17.95 -5.46
CA HIS A 789 -15.39 -18.31 -5.39
C HIS A 789 -15.63 -19.82 -5.64
N ASN A 790 -14.59 -20.64 -5.43
CA ASN A 790 -14.65 -22.10 -5.59
C ASN A 790 -14.49 -22.76 -4.20
N ALA A 791 -15.60 -23.25 -3.65
CA ALA A 791 -15.64 -23.83 -2.31
C ALA A 791 -14.65 -24.98 -2.10
N ASP A 792 -14.42 -25.79 -3.14
CA ASP A 792 -13.54 -26.96 -3.07
C ASP A 792 -12.06 -26.54 -3.08
N VAL A 793 -11.71 -25.46 -3.79
CA VAL A 793 -10.36 -24.87 -3.80
C VAL A 793 -10.04 -24.22 -2.45
N ILE A 794 -10.95 -23.37 -1.95
CA ILE A 794 -10.75 -22.71 -0.65
C ILE A 794 -10.61 -23.74 0.47
N LYS A 795 -11.38 -24.83 0.40
CA LYS A 795 -11.20 -25.97 1.31
C LYS A 795 -9.82 -26.63 1.12
N ALA A 796 -9.39 -26.92 -0.10
CA ALA A 796 -8.11 -27.56 -0.37
C ALA A 796 -6.92 -26.72 0.15
N TRP A 797 -6.98 -25.40 -0.01
CA TRP A 797 -6.01 -24.47 0.56
C TRP A 797 -5.98 -24.52 2.09
N LEU A 798 -7.13 -24.40 2.75
CA LEU A 798 -7.24 -24.42 4.21
C LEU A 798 -6.82 -25.76 4.84
N ASP A 799 -7.20 -26.89 4.23
CA ASP A 799 -6.73 -28.22 4.62
C ASP A 799 -5.19 -28.29 4.52
N ASN A 800 -4.62 -27.74 3.44
CA ASN A 800 -3.18 -27.58 3.23
C ASN A 800 -2.56 -26.40 4.00
N GLN A 801 -3.19 -25.82 5.03
CA GLN A 801 -2.61 -24.74 5.84
C GLN A 801 -2.20 -23.49 5.05
N ILE A 802 -2.84 -23.21 3.91
CA ILE A 802 -2.86 -21.89 3.30
C ILE A 802 -4.04 -21.14 3.93
N LEU A 803 -3.72 -20.11 4.69
CA LEU A 803 -4.68 -19.33 5.48
C LEU A 803 -4.93 -17.95 4.86
N TYR A 804 -3.94 -17.44 4.13
CA TYR A 804 -3.87 -16.08 3.65
C TYR A 804 -3.63 -16.05 2.14
N VAL A 805 -4.53 -15.42 1.39
CA VAL A 805 -4.37 -15.18 -0.05
C VAL A 805 -4.40 -13.68 -0.35
N VAL A 806 -3.80 -13.26 -1.46
CA VAL A 806 -4.09 -11.95 -2.03
C VAL A 806 -5.31 -12.01 -2.95
N GLY A 807 -6.09 -10.94 -2.96
CA GLY A 807 -7.16 -10.66 -3.91
C GLY A 807 -6.71 -9.70 -5.00
N ASP A 808 -7.66 -8.90 -5.50
CA ASP A 808 -7.42 -7.84 -6.49
C ASP A 808 -8.32 -6.64 -6.18
N ASN A 809 -7.73 -5.46 -6.03
CA ASN A 809 -8.43 -4.22 -5.70
C ASN A 809 -9.27 -3.62 -6.85
N THR A 810 -9.18 -4.12 -8.08
CA THR A 810 -10.14 -3.81 -9.16
C THR A 810 -11.47 -4.56 -8.97
N ARG A 811 -11.43 -5.73 -8.32
CA ARG A 811 -12.56 -6.65 -8.14
C ARG A 811 -13.27 -6.39 -6.83
N THR A 812 -14.35 -5.62 -6.90
CA THR A 812 -15.15 -5.22 -5.72
C THR A 812 -15.56 -6.38 -4.80
N PRO A 813 -15.96 -7.57 -5.29
CA PRO A 813 -16.30 -8.72 -4.42
C PRO A 813 -15.14 -9.29 -3.59
N LEU A 814 -13.89 -8.95 -3.90
CA LEU A 814 -12.69 -9.41 -3.17
C LEU A 814 -12.24 -8.44 -2.07
N LYS A 815 -12.96 -7.32 -1.88
CA LYS A 815 -12.60 -6.25 -0.93
C LYS A 815 -13.52 -6.29 0.29
N ASN A 816 -13.02 -5.90 1.45
CA ASN A 816 -13.87 -5.76 2.62
C ASN A 816 -14.85 -4.58 2.42
N PRO A 817 -16.18 -4.79 2.54
CA PRO A 817 -17.16 -3.75 2.25
C PRO A 817 -17.31 -2.69 3.37
N ASN A 818 -16.65 -2.86 4.52
CA ASN A 818 -16.80 -1.99 5.69
C ASN A 818 -15.63 -1.02 5.92
N SER A 819 -14.40 -1.44 5.62
CA SER A 819 -13.22 -0.57 5.59
C SER A 819 -12.16 -1.14 4.66
N LYS A 820 -11.49 -0.25 3.91
CA LYS A 820 -10.33 -0.57 3.06
C LYS A 820 -9.08 -1.00 3.84
N PHE A 821 -9.05 -0.79 5.16
CA PHE A 821 -7.93 -1.19 6.03
C PHE A 821 -8.11 -2.58 6.66
N TRP A 822 -9.14 -3.33 6.26
CA TRP A 822 -9.44 -4.67 6.76
C TRP A 822 -9.35 -5.70 5.62
N PRO A 823 -8.93 -6.95 5.89
CA PRO A 823 -8.99 -8.01 4.90
C PRO A 823 -10.45 -8.44 4.70
N LEU A 824 -10.78 -8.99 3.53
CA LEU A 824 -12.02 -9.73 3.37
C LEU A 824 -11.84 -11.11 4.00
N ILE A 825 -12.76 -11.51 4.88
CA ILE A 825 -12.85 -12.92 5.32
C ILE A 825 -13.85 -13.60 4.39
N SER A 826 -13.42 -14.68 3.73
CA SER A 826 -14.30 -15.47 2.87
C SER A 826 -15.45 -16.09 3.67
N THR A 827 -16.60 -16.25 3.00
CA THR A 827 -17.82 -16.82 3.60
C THR A 827 -18.51 -17.82 2.66
N VAL A 828 -19.32 -18.72 3.22
CA VAL A 828 -20.11 -19.68 2.41
C VAL A 828 -21.01 -18.98 1.37
N GLU A 829 -21.55 -17.80 1.70
CA GLU A 829 -22.43 -17.04 0.78
C GLU A 829 -21.64 -16.27 -0.29
N GLY A 830 -20.54 -15.59 0.08
CA GLY A 830 -19.75 -14.80 -0.86
C GLY A 830 -18.78 -15.61 -1.72
N ASN A 831 -18.24 -16.71 -1.19
CA ASN A 831 -17.08 -17.42 -1.73
C ASN A 831 -17.30 -18.94 -1.86
N GLY A 832 -18.39 -19.47 -1.30
CA GLY A 832 -18.70 -20.90 -1.26
C GLY A 832 -18.08 -21.65 -0.07
N TYR A 833 -17.06 -21.09 0.58
CA TYR A 833 -16.44 -21.62 1.81
C TYR A 833 -16.03 -20.48 2.75
N ASP A 834 -15.87 -20.79 4.04
CA ASP A 834 -15.69 -19.82 5.13
C ASP A 834 -14.27 -19.86 5.72
N GLY A 835 -13.76 -18.70 6.13
CA GLY A 835 -12.59 -18.58 7.02
C GLY A 835 -11.21 -18.36 6.39
N LEU A 836 -11.05 -18.46 5.06
CA LEU A 836 -9.85 -17.99 4.36
C LEU A 836 -9.79 -16.46 4.39
N VAL A 837 -8.60 -15.89 4.65
CA VAL A 837 -8.35 -14.44 4.65
C VAL A 837 -7.89 -13.99 3.27
N ILE A 838 -8.58 -13.01 2.70
CA ILE A 838 -8.27 -12.38 1.42
C ILE A 838 -7.74 -10.96 1.70
N VAL A 839 -6.43 -10.80 1.52
CA VAL A 839 -5.70 -9.53 1.64
C VAL A 839 -5.91 -8.71 0.36
N PRO A 840 -6.28 -7.42 0.43
CA PRO A 840 -6.42 -6.60 -0.77
C PRO A 840 -5.03 -6.35 -1.42
N ARG A 841 -4.96 -6.33 -2.76
CA ARG A 841 -3.72 -6.10 -3.53
C ARG A 841 -3.98 -5.16 -4.71
N PHE A 842 -3.12 -4.17 -4.93
CA PHE A 842 -3.23 -3.24 -6.06
C PHE A 842 -2.66 -3.84 -7.35
N ALA A 843 -3.46 -3.84 -8.41
CA ALA A 843 -2.95 -3.93 -9.78
C ALA A 843 -2.26 -2.62 -10.18
N THR A 844 -1.32 -2.68 -11.14
CA THR A 844 -0.57 -1.52 -11.62
C THR A 844 -0.69 -1.35 -13.14
N THR A 845 -0.19 -0.25 -13.69
CA THR A 845 -0.06 -0.03 -15.15
C THR A 845 1.17 -0.71 -15.77
N ILE A 846 1.83 -1.59 -15.00
CA ILE A 846 2.86 -2.51 -15.47
C ILE A 846 2.20 -3.89 -15.62
N TYR A 847 1.89 -4.28 -16.86
CA TYR A 847 1.07 -5.48 -17.13
C TYR A 847 1.89 -6.78 -17.07
N TYR A 848 1.23 -7.87 -16.67
CA TYR A 848 1.83 -9.19 -16.40
C TYR A 848 2.65 -9.76 -17.56
N ASN A 849 2.10 -9.59 -18.76
CA ASN A 849 2.52 -10.02 -20.07
C ASN A 849 3.45 -9.01 -20.79
N CYS A 850 4.12 -8.12 -20.03
CA CYS A 850 5.04 -7.13 -20.59
C CYS A 850 6.41 -7.10 -19.89
N ASP A 851 7.45 -7.04 -20.72
CA ASP A 851 8.86 -7.02 -20.34
C ASP A 851 9.57 -5.69 -20.66
N THR A 852 8.91 -4.83 -21.44
CA THR A 852 9.50 -3.63 -22.07
C THR A 852 8.60 -2.42 -21.94
N ALA A 853 9.22 -1.23 -21.93
CA ALA A 853 8.51 0.06 -21.86
C ALA A 853 7.53 0.26 -23.03
N GLU A 854 7.88 -0.20 -24.24
CA GLU A 854 6.99 -0.16 -25.40
C GLU A 854 5.76 -1.05 -25.18
N CYS A 855 5.94 -2.29 -24.72
CA CYS A 855 4.85 -3.23 -24.44
C CYS A 855 3.83 -2.64 -23.46
N THR A 856 4.27 -2.25 -22.26
CA THR A 856 3.34 -1.82 -21.19
C THR A 856 2.67 -0.48 -21.52
N THR A 857 3.37 0.43 -22.22
CA THR A 857 2.77 1.67 -22.72
C THR A 857 1.73 1.38 -23.80
N LYS A 858 1.99 0.43 -24.69
CA LYS A 858 1.07 0.04 -25.75
C LYS A 858 -0.22 -0.58 -25.19
N GLU A 859 -0.11 -1.51 -24.23
CA GLU A 859 -1.29 -2.13 -23.62
C GLU A 859 -2.11 -1.13 -22.80
N TRP A 860 -1.46 -0.17 -22.10
CA TRP A 860 -2.13 0.93 -21.42
C TRP A 860 -2.97 1.80 -22.37
N ILE A 861 -2.44 2.12 -23.55
CA ILE A 861 -3.16 2.86 -24.60
C ILE A 861 -4.31 2.02 -25.18
N ASP A 862 -4.05 0.76 -25.53
CA ASP A 862 -5.01 -0.12 -26.21
C ASP A 862 -6.18 -0.57 -25.29
N THR A 863 -5.97 -0.68 -23.98
CA THR A 863 -6.95 -1.25 -23.02
C THR A 863 -7.57 -0.23 -22.07
N SER A 864 -6.78 0.73 -21.60
CA SER A 864 -7.07 1.49 -20.37
C SER A 864 -7.27 2.99 -20.60
N GLY A 865 -7.39 3.42 -21.86
CA GLY A 865 -7.55 4.83 -22.24
C GLY A 865 -6.27 5.66 -22.04
N GLY A 866 -5.11 5.00 -21.96
CA GLY A 866 -3.81 5.64 -21.84
C GLY A 866 -3.46 6.55 -23.02
N SER A 867 -2.56 7.50 -22.79
CA SER A 867 -2.12 8.43 -23.83
C SER A 867 -0.74 9.00 -23.52
N GLY A 868 0.16 8.99 -24.51
CA GLY A 868 1.51 9.52 -24.39
C GLY A 868 2.58 8.43 -24.55
N ASP A 869 3.72 8.61 -23.88
CA ASP A 869 4.80 7.63 -23.82
C ASP A 869 4.96 7.02 -22.41
N PHE A 870 6.00 6.21 -22.19
CA PHE A 870 6.28 5.56 -20.91
C PHE A 870 6.47 6.56 -19.75
N THR A 871 6.94 7.77 -20.02
CA THR A 871 7.00 8.86 -19.02
C THR A 871 5.60 9.25 -18.56
N ASN A 872 4.62 9.28 -19.47
CA ASN A 872 3.24 9.62 -19.12
C ASN A 872 2.53 8.47 -18.39
N LEU A 873 2.88 7.22 -18.69
CA LEU A 873 2.46 6.05 -17.90
C LEU A 873 3.04 6.12 -16.48
N LEU A 874 4.33 6.45 -16.33
CA LEU A 874 4.97 6.63 -15.03
C LEU A 874 4.47 7.88 -14.28
N ASP A 875 4.15 8.98 -14.95
CA ASP A 875 3.48 10.16 -14.36
C ASP A 875 2.11 9.80 -13.74
N ASN A 876 1.34 8.96 -14.45
CA ASN A 876 0.07 8.42 -13.98
C ASN A 876 0.30 7.48 -12.78
N ALA A 877 1.23 6.53 -12.89
CA ALA A 877 1.58 5.61 -11.82
C ALA A 877 2.09 6.33 -10.56
N ARG A 878 2.90 7.39 -10.70
CA ARG A 878 3.37 8.23 -9.60
C ARG A 878 2.20 8.80 -8.81
N THR A 879 1.29 9.48 -9.51
CA THR A 879 0.17 10.21 -8.90
C THR A 879 -0.81 9.24 -8.23
N GLU A 880 -1.09 8.11 -8.87
CA GLU A 880 -2.06 7.13 -8.39
C GLU A 880 -1.52 6.27 -7.23
N ASN A 881 -0.30 5.75 -7.32
CA ASN A 881 0.20 4.81 -6.31
C ASN A 881 0.75 5.52 -5.06
N THR A 882 1.37 6.70 -5.21
CA THR A 882 1.72 7.50 -4.03
C THR A 882 0.49 8.03 -3.29
N ARG A 883 -0.65 8.22 -3.95
CA ARG A 883 -1.93 8.52 -3.30
C ARG A 883 -2.37 7.40 -2.36
N TYR A 884 -2.21 6.13 -2.73
CA TYR A 884 -2.51 5.00 -1.83
C TYR A 884 -1.59 4.97 -0.61
N LEU A 885 -0.28 5.16 -0.82
CA LEU A 885 0.74 5.15 0.23
C LEU A 885 0.63 6.35 1.20
N LEU A 886 0.33 7.55 0.68
CA LEU A 886 -0.04 8.72 1.50
C LEU A 886 -1.37 8.49 2.24
N GLY A 887 -2.33 7.82 1.60
CA GLY A 887 -3.56 7.35 2.25
C GLY A 887 -3.38 6.20 3.26
N LEU A 888 -2.14 5.85 3.61
CA LEU A 888 -1.72 4.82 4.56
C LEU A 888 -2.32 3.42 4.30
N GLN A 889 -2.62 3.10 3.03
CA GLN A 889 -2.97 1.76 2.60
C GLN A 889 -1.70 0.89 2.53
N ALA A 890 -1.80 -0.33 3.07
CA ALA A 890 -0.68 -1.28 3.26
C ALA A 890 -0.80 -2.51 2.33
N ASP A 891 -1.77 -2.47 1.42
CA ASP A 891 -2.03 -3.43 0.35
C ASP A 891 -0.76 -3.60 -0.51
N PRO A 892 -0.30 -4.84 -0.79
CA PRO A 892 0.79 -5.07 -1.73
C PRO A 892 0.44 -4.64 -3.15
N TYR A 893 1.47 -4.58 -4.01
CA TYR A 893 1.35 -4.28 -5.44
C TYR A 893 1.73 -5.50 -6.29
N MET A 894 0.96 -5.73 -7.35
CA MET A 894 1.10 -6.86 -8.27
C MET A 894 2.03 -6.55 -9.46
N PHE A 895 3.02 -7.41 -9.65
CA PHE A 895 3.92 -7.52 -10.80
C PHE A 895 4.13 -9.00 -11.14
N HIS A 896 4.76 -9.31 -12.27
CA HIS A 896 5.04 -10.67 -12.72
C HIS A 896 6.47 -10.77 -13.26
N GLN A 897 7.03 -11.98 -13.39
CA GLN A 897 8.45 -12.20 -13.72
C GLN A 897 8.96 -11.44 -14.96
N ALA A 898 8.11 -11.28 -15.99
CA ALA A 898 8.47 -10.54 -17.20
C ALA A 898 8.83 -9.07 -16.90
N ASN A 899 8.19 -8.46 -15.90
CA ASN A 899 8.43 -7.08 -15.48
C ASN A 899 9.85 -6.85 -14.91
N MET A 900 10.59 -7.92 -14.62
CA MET A 900 11.97 -7.91 -14.13
C MET A 900 13.05 -8.00 -15.23
N ARG A 901 12.70 -8.03 -16.53
CA ARG A 901 13.72 -7.99 -17.59
C ARG A 901 14.60 -6.73 -17.46
N GLN A 902 15.93 -6.87 -17.36
CA GLN A 902 16.83 -5.77 -17.03
C GLN A 902 18.15 -5.76 -17.84
N VAL A 903 18.86 -6.89 -17.95
CA VAL A 903 20.28 -6.84 -18.36
C VAL A 903 20.50 -6.47 -19.83
N ASP A 904 19.48 -6.66 -20.66
CA ASP A 904 19.44 -6.29 -22.08
C ASP A 904 18.53 -5.10 -22.39
N MET A 905 17.93 -4.46 -21.37
CA MET A 905 17.17 -3.22 -21.54
C MET A 905 18.05 -2.04 -21.95
N GLU A 906 17.41 -1.01 -22.50
CA GLU A 906 18.04 0.28 -22.80
C GLU A 906 18.36 1.06 -21.51
N THR A 907 19.32 1.96 -21.58
CA THR A 907 19.64 2.88 -20.48
C THR A 907 18.62 4.02 -20.45
N ILE A 908 17.84 4.12 -19.37
CA ILE A 908 16.88 5.20 -19.14
C ILE A 908 17.29 6.06 -17.93
N THR A 909 16.60 7.18 -17.74
CA THR A 909 16.75 8.08 -16.58
C THR A 909 15.42 8.21 -15.86
N ILE A 910 15.35 7.81 -14.59
CA ILE A 910 14.19 8.01 -13.72
C ILE A 910 14.62 8.91 -12.57
N GLY A 911 14.18 10.18 -12.65
CA GLY A 911 14.54 11.24 -11.71
C GLY A 911 16.06 11.46 -11.64
N ASP A 912 16.68 11.15 -10.49
CA ASP A 912 18.13 11.29 -10.30
C ASP A 912 18.95 10.02 -10.65
N GLN A 913 18.29 8.90 -10.94
CA GLN A 913 18.93 7.64 -11.33
C GLN A 913 19.03 7.49 -12.85
N THR A 914 20.11 6.90 -13.35
CA THR A 914 20.30 6.57 -14.77
C THR A 914 21.00 5.23 -14.91
N GLY A 915 20.43 4.32 -15.69
CA GLY A 915 20.93 2.96 -15.87
C GLY A 915 19.97 2.12 -16.70
N LYS A 916 20.32 0.83 -16.89
CA LYS A 916 19.34 -0.15 -17.35
C LYS A 916 18.36 -0.43 -16.20
N MET A 917 17.08 -0.32 -16.47
CA MET A 917 16.02 -0.55 -15.49
C MET A 917 14.99 -1.50 -16.09
N SER A 918 14.49 -2.41 -15.26
CA SER A 918 13.30 -3.18 -15.56
C SER A 918 12.04 -2.33 -15.39
N LEU A 919 10.88 -2.86 -15.78
CA LEU A 919 9.60 -2.16 -15.57
C LEU A 919 9.31 -1.95 -14.08
N ILE A 920 9.55 -2.97 -13.25
CA ILE A 920 9.35 -2.87 -11.81
C ILE A 920 10.35 -1.90 -11.16
N MET A 921 11.63 -1.89 -11.58
CA MET A 921 12.59 -0.87 -11.14
C MET A 921 12.10 0.55 -11.47
N SER A 922 11.67 0.77 -12.72
CA SER A 922 11.23 2.08 -13.20
C SER A 922 10.03 2.63 -12.42
N TRP A 923 9.07 1.75 -12.10
CA TRP A 923 7.89 2.06 -11.31
C TRP A 923 8.23 2.34 -9.84
N VAL A 924 9.06 1.51 -9.20
CA VAL A 924 9.45 1.66 -7.80
C VAL A 924 10.30 2.91 -7.59
N GLU A 925 11.28 3.20 -8.47
CA GLU A 925 12.02 4.47 -8.45
C GLU A 925 11.05 5.66 -8.54
N THR A 926 10.13 5.65 -9.50
CA THR A 926 9.16 6.74 -9.73
C THR A 926 8.32 7.05 -8.48
N ILE A 927 7.93 6.04 -7.71
CA ILE A 927 7.06 6.17 -6.52
C ILE A 927 7.86 6.48 -5.25
N THR A 928 9.00 5.82 -5.05
CA THR A 928 9.85 6.06 -3.88
C THR A 928 10.49 7.45 -3.93
N GLN A 929 10.95 7.89 -5.11
CA GLN A 929 11.47 9.25 -5.31
C GLN A 929 10.41 10.34 -5.09
N GLU A 930 9.14 10.07 -5.44
CA GLU A 930 8.04 11.00 -5.13
C GLU A 930 7.70 11.02 -3.64
N LEU A 931 7.69 9.87 -2.95
CA LEU A 931 7.48 9.82 -1.51
C LEU A 931 8.61 10.54 -0.74
N TYR A 932 9.88 10.35 -1.10
CA TYR A 932 10.99 11.11 -0.48
C TYR A 932 11.13 12.56 -1.03
N ARG A 933 10.51 12.84 -2.19
CA ARG A 933 9.96 14.13 -2.68
C ARG A 933 9.28 14.92 -1.57
N LEU A 934 8.23 14.29 -1.05
CA LEU A 934 7.19 14.90 -0.22
C LEU A 934 7.47 14.77 1.28
N THR A 935 8.16 13.71 1.70
CA THR A 935 8.25 13.29 3.10
C THR A 935 9.63 12.79 3.48
N ASP A 936 9.90 12.60 4.77
CA ASP A 936 11.06 11.85 5.29
C ASP A 936 10.66 10.50 5.89
N TRP A 937 9.56 9.91 5.42
CA TRP A 937 8.98 8.68 5.98
C TRP A 937 9.75 7.42 5.56
N PRO A 938 10.07 6.49 6.49
CA PRO A 938 10.63 5.18 6.14
C PRO A 938 9.63 4.34 5.35
N ILE A 939 10.12 3.58 4.37
CA ILE A 939 9.34 2.62 3.57
C ILE A 939 9.82 1.21 3.91
N VAL A 940 8.91 0.33 4.33
CA VAL A 940 9.26 -1.04 4.76
C VAL A 940 8.41 -2.08 4.06
N SER A 941 9.04 -2.99 3.33
CA SER A 941 8.38 -4.18 2.77
C SER A 941 8.03 -5.17 3.87
N LEU A 942 6.85 -5.78 3.77
CA LEU A 942 6.38 -6.90 4.60
C LEU A 942 6.13 -8.12 3.71
N LYS A 943 6.34 -9.33 4.22
CA LYS A 943 6.04 -10.57 3.50
C LYS A 943 4.55 -10.89 3.66
N HIS A 944 3.95 -11.60 2.71
CA HIS A 944 2.50 -11.82 2.66
C HIS A 944 1.86 -12.31 3.98
N ASP A 945 2.50 -13.24 4.69
CA ASP A 945 2.02 -13.67 6.03
C ASP A 945 1.96 -12.51 7.04
N ASP A 946 2.91 -11.58 6.98
CA ASP A 946 3.03 -10.44 7.89
C ASP A 946 2.11 -9.28 7.46
N ILE A 947 1.86 -9.14 6.15
CA ILE A 947 0.80 -8.27 5.61
C ILE A 947 -0.57 -8.76 6.10
N ALA A 948 -0.86 -10.06 5.96
CA ALA A 948 -2.10 -10.65 6.42
C ALA A 948 -2.30 -10.43 7.93
N GLN A 949 -1.26 -10.62 8.74
CA GLN A 949 -1.31 -10.31 10.16
C GLN A 949 -1.52 -8.81 10.43
N TYR A 950 -0.87 -7.89 9.69
CA TYR A 950 -1.08 -6.45 9.84
C TYR A 950 -2.55 -6.05 9.61
N PHE A 951 -3.18 -6.63 8.58
CA PHE A 951 -4.59 -6.40 8.26
C PHE A 951 -5.54 -7.02 9.30
N LEU A 952 -5.24 -8.23 9.81
CA LEU A 952 -5.99 -8.87 10.89
C LEU A 952 -5.87 -8.11 12.22
N ASP A 953 -4.66 -7.64 12.57
CA ASP A 953 -4.39 -6.80 13.74
C ASP A 953 -5.15 -5.48 13.65
N ARG A 954 -5.14 -4.83 12.47
CA ARG A 954 -5.87 -3.59 12.24
C ARG A 954 -7.37 -3.77 12.45
N LYS A 955 -7.97 -4.85 11.93
CA LYS A 955 -9.39 -5.16 12.17
C LYS A 955 -9.65 -5.44 13.65
N THR A 956 -8.80 -6.24 14.29
CA THR A 956 -8.96 -6.62 15.72
C THR A 956 -8.89 -5.40 16.63
N LEU A 957 -7.92 -4.52 16.40
CA LEU A 957 -7.78 -3.23 17.07
C LEU A 957 -9.03 -2.36 16.89
N ASP A 958 -9.51 -2.22 15.65
CA ASP A 958 -10.70 -1.41 15.37
C ASP A 958 -11.94 -2.00 16.07
N ASP A 959 -12.07 -3.32 16.22
CA ASP A 959 -13.18 -3.97 16.94
C ASP A 959 -13.12 -3.81 18.46
N CYS A 960 -11.93 -3.64 19.06
CA CYS A 960 -11.77 -3.29 20.47
C CYS A 960 -12.36 -1.91 20.85
N LYS A 961 -12.61 -1.04 19.85
CA LYS A 961 -13.02 0.38 20.01
C LYS A 961 -12.14 1.13 21.02
N PRO A 962 -10.82 1.20 20.79
CA PRO A 962 -9.87 1.82 21.71
C PRO A 962 -10.08 3.34 21.76
N GLN A 963 -9.81 3.93 22.92
CA GLN A 963 -10.01 5.36 23.21
C GLN A 963 -8.83 5.92 24.01
N LEU A 964 -8.51 7.19 23.80
CA LEU A 964 -7.45 7.91 24.50
C LEU A 964 -7.99 9.23 25.07
N SER A 965 -7.55 9.61 26.26
CA SER A 965 -7.81 10.94 26.82
C SER A 965 -6.52 11.61 27.33
N TYR A 966 -6.31 12.88 26.97
CA TYR A 966 -5.20 13.70 27.43
C TYR A 966 -5.36 14.08 28.91
N GLY A 967 -4.28 13.96 29.67
CA GLY A 967 -4.14 14.44 31.05
C GLY A 967 -3.20 15.65 31.10
N PHE A 968 -3.72 16.77 31.61
CA PHE A 968 -3.02 18.05 31.64
C PHE A 968 -2.38 18.36 33.01
N SER A 969 -1.41 19.26 33.00
CA SER A 969 -0.82 19.89 34.18
C SER A 969 -1.87 20.59 35.06
N ASP A 970 -1.56 20.80 36.35
CA ASP A 970 -2.43 21.50 37.30
C ASP A 970 -2.90 22.89 36.81
N ASP A 971 -2.09 23.57 36.00
CA ASP A 971 -2.38 24.90 35.45
C ASP A 971 -3.03 24.89 34.05
N GLY A 972 -3.27 23.72 33.48
CA GLY A 972 -3.93 23.51 32.19
C GLY A 972 -3.14 24.00 30.96
N LYS A 973 -1.83 24.20 31.08
CA LYS A 973 -0.96 24.69 30.00
C LYS A 973 -0.06 23.63 29.36
N THR A 974 -0.07 22.40 29.86
CA THR A 974 0.79 21.32 29.36
C THR A 974 0.04 20.00 29.35
N ILE A 975 0.17 19.20 28.29
CA ILE A 975 -0.21 17.78 28.27
C ILE A 975 0.97 16.99 28.85
N GLU A 976 0.77 16.33 29.98
CA GLU A 976 1.82 15.57 30.69
C GLU A 976 1.63 14.05 30.54
N SER A 977 0.41 13.60 30.25
CA SER A 977 0.07 12.19 30.13
C SER A 977 -1.08 11.93 29.15
N VAL A 978 -1.23 10.67 28.74
CA VAL A 978 -2.41 10.16 28.05
C VAL A 978 -2.87 8.85 28.70
N THR A 979 -4.17 8.70 28.92
CA THR A 979 -4.77 7.45 29.40
C THR A 979 -5.42 6.72 28.23
N VAL A 980 -5.05 5.46 28.04
CA VAL A 980 -5.51 4.55 26.99
C VAL A 980 -6.51 3.56 27.59
N THR A 981 -7.60 3.34 26.84
CA THR A 981 -8.75 2.50 27.22
C THR A 981 -9.29 1.78 25.99
N ALA A 982 -10.19 0.82 26.19
CA ALA A 982 -10.93 0.11 25.15
C ALA A 982 -12.21 -0.49 25.76
N ASN A 983 -13.04 -1.17 24.97
CA ASN A 983 -14.14 -1.97 25.50
C ASN A 983 -13.63 -2.97 26.56
N GLY A 984 -14.13 -2.87 27.80
CA GLY A 984 -13.65 -3.67 28.93
C GLY A 984 -12.23 -3.36 29.42
N ASN A 985 -11.55 -2.38 28.83
CA ASN A 985 -10.09 -2.16 28.94
C ASN A 985 -9.27 -3.41 28.57
N THR A 986 -9.70 -4.10 27.53
CA THR A 986 -9.03 -5.29 26.97
C THR A 986 -8.95 -5.16 25.45
N CYS A 987 -7.85 -5.63 24.86
CA CYS A 987 -7.75 -5.87 23.42
C CYS A 987 -6.76 -7.00 23.18
N ASP A 988 -7.03 -7.88 22.23
CA ASP A 988 -6.17 -9.04 21.92
C ASP A 988 -4.89 -8.63 21.18
N VAL A 989 -4.85 -7.41 20.64
CA VAL A 989 -3.67 -6.76 20.05
C VAL A 989 -3.30 -5.47 20.79
N PRO A 990 -2.01 -5.06 20.82
CA PRO A 990 -1.61 -3.81 21.48
C PRO A 990 -2.19 -2.57 20.79
N VAL A 991 -2.65 -1.60 21.58
CA VAL A 991 -3.17 -0.31 21.09
C VAL A 991 -1.99 0.63 20.80
N PRO A 992 -1.77 1.06 19.54
CA PRO A 992 -0.70 2.01 19.23
C PRO A 992 -1.08 3.43 19.69
N VAL A 993 -0.12 4.13 20.30
CA VAL A 993 -0.20 5.56 20.57
C VAL A 993 1.06 6.24 20.03
N THR A 994 0.89 7.12 19.06
CA THR A 994 1.97 7.94 18.50
C THR A 994 2.19 9.18 19.36
N MET A 995 3.44 9.55 19.66
CA MET A 995 3.80 10.79 20.37
C MET A 995 5.23 11.29 20.04
N PRO A 996 5.57 12.58 20.30
CA PRO A 996 6.92 13.09 20.10
C PRO A 996 7.86 12.60 21.22
N GLY A 997 8.72 11.63 20.88
CA GLY A 997 9.53 10.88 21.85
C GLY A 997 8.70 9.79 22.55
N GLY A 998 9.35 8.94 23.36
CA GLY A 998 8.67 7.85 24.07
C GLY A 998 7.93 8.29 25.34
N ALA A 999 7.34 7.33 26.04
CA ALA A 999 6.69 7.55 27.34
C ALA A 999 7.10 6.51 28.39
N SER A 1000 6.52 6.63 29.58
CA SER A 1000 6.58 5.61 30.63
C SER A 1000 5.17 5.15 31.01
N ALA A 1001 4.92 3.84 30.95
CA ALA A 1001 3.62 3.25 31.22
C ALA A 1001 3.35 3.04 32.71
N SER A 1002 2.10 3.22 33.11
CA SER A 1002 1.57 2.94 34.44
C SER A 1002 0.17 2.34 34.35
N GLY A 1003 -0.17 1.40 35.24
CA GLY A 1003 -1.43 0.63 35.17
C GLY A 1003 -1.39 -0.59 34.23
N GLY A 1004 -0.35 -0.71 33.40
CA GLY A 1004 -0.09 -1.84 32.51
C GLY A 1004 1.30 -1.73 31.87
N SER A 1005 1.48 -2.26 30.67
CA SER A 1005 2.75 -2.26 29.92
C SER A 1005 2.60 -1.63 28.54
N SER A 1006 3.69 -1.02 28.05
CA SER A 1006 3.88 -0.68 26.64
C SER A 1006 5.23 -1.18 26.13
N SER A 1007 5.38 -1.27 24.81
CA SER A 1007 6.67 -1.40 24.13
C SER A 1007 6.85 -0.29 23.10
N SER A 1008 8.00 0.37 23.12
CA SER A 1008 8.32 1.53 22.28
C SER A 1008 8.88 1.12 20.92
N ASP A 1009 8.37 1.71 19.86
CA ASP A 1009 8.76 1.52 18.46
C ASP A 1009 9.10 2.89 17.86
N THR A 1010 10.30 3.05 17.29
CA THR A 1010 10.75 4.30 16.65
C THR A 1010 11.57 3.93 15.42
N LEU A 1011 11.09 4.33 14.24
CA LEU A 1011 11.70 3.96 12.96
C LEU A 1011 12.19 5.21 12.24
N GLY A 1012 13.51 5.36 12.09
CA GLY A 1012 14.09 6.45 11.31
C GLY A 1012 13.79 7.84 11.89
N SER A 1013 13.04 8.63 11.13
CA SER A 1013 12.57 9.98 11.50
C SER A 1013 11.23 9.98 12.23
N GLU A 1014 10.52 8.85 12.30
CA GLU A 1014 9.13 8.80 12.73
C GLU A 1014 8.94 9.15 14.20
N PRO A 1015 7.79 9.77 14.56
CA PRO A 1015 7.38 9.87 15.96
C PRO A 1015 7.27 8.48 16.58
N THR A 1016 7.56 8.39 17.88
CA THR A 1016 7.56 7.12 18.61
C THR A 1016 6.14 6.59 18.78
N ILE A 1017 5.97 5.29 18.53
CA ILE A 1017 4.73 4.56 18.77
C ILE A 1017 4.92 3.73 20.05
N GLU A 1018 4.12 4.01 21.08
CA GLU A 1018 4.00 3.16 22.25
C GLU A 1018 2.88 2.15 22.00
N TRP A 1019 3.23 0.87 21.91
CA TRP A 1019 2.29 -0.24 21.72
C TRP A 1019 1.78 -0.71 23.09
N VAL A 1020 0.55 -0.34 23.45
CA VAL A 1020 -0.01 -0.49 24.80
C VAL A 1020 -0.79 -1.78 24.96
N THR A 1021 -0.41 -2.62 25.93
CA THR A 1021 -1.15 -3.84 26.28
C THR A 1021 -2.27 -3.52 27.28
N LEU A 1022 -3.53 -3.77 26.90
CA LEU A 1022 -4.70 -3.54 27.75
C LEU A 1022 -5.19 -4.86 28.38
N ALA A 1023 -5.12 -4.98 29.71
CA ALA A 1023 -5.34 -6.22 30.45
C ALA A 1023 -6.43 -6.12 31.55
N GLY A 1024 -7.57 -5.50 31.23
CA GLY A 1024 -8.70 -5.29 32.14
C GLY A 1024 -8.59 -4.03 33.00
N SER A 1025 -7.71 -3.10 32.67
CA SER A 1025 -7.56 -1.79 33.33
C SER A 1025 -6.97 -0.74 32.38
N PRO A 1026 -7.31 0.55 32.53
CA PRO A 1026 -6.70 1.63 31.77
C PRO A 1026 -5.19 1.71 31.98
N VAL A 1027 -4.44 2.07 30.95
CA VAL A 1027 -3.00 2.31 31.03
C VAL A 1027 -2.73 3.79 30.80
N THR A 1028 -1.97 4.43 31.69
CA THR A 1028 -1.58 5.83 31.54
C THR A 1028 -0.10 5.93 31.17
N LEU A 1029 0.16 6.56 30.04
CA LEU A 1029 1.49 6.87 29.54
C LEU A 1029 1.85 8.30 29.98
N THR A 1030 2.89 8.46 30.79
CA THR A 1030 3.47 9.78 31.10
C THR A 1030 4.51 10.12 30.05
N LEU A 1031 4.32 11.23 29.33
CA LEU A 1031 5.16 11.65 28.21
C LEU A 1031 6.58 11.99 28.69
N SER A 1032 7.61 11.56 27.96
CA SER A 1032 8.98 11.99 28.23
C SER A 1032 9.22 13.47 27.91
N GLN A 1033 8.39 14.05 27.04
CA GLN A 1033 8.39 15.46 26.65
C GLN A 1033 6.95 16.02 26.77
N PRO A 1034 6.59 16.63 27.91
CA PRO A 1034 5.29 17.28 28.07
C PRO A 1034 5.08 18.43 27.06
N LEU A 1035 3.86 18.55 26.51
CA LEU A 1035 3.57 19.46 25.40
C LEU A 1035 2.75 20.68 25.83
N THR A 1036 3.29 21.88 25.59
CA THR A 1036 2.59 23.15 25.83
C THR A 1036 1.33 23.31 24.95
N VAL A 1037 0.28 23.91 25.51
CA VAL A 1037 -1.04 24.14 24.86
C VAL A 1037 -1.62 25.53 25.11
#